data_AF-A0AA88I8A9-F1
#
_entry.id   AF-A0AA88I8A9-F1
#
_cell.length_a   1.000
_cell.length_b   1.000
_cell.length_c   1.000
_cell.angle_alpha   90.00
_cell.angle_beta   90.00
_cell.angle_gamma   90.00
#
_symmetry.space_group_name_H-M   'P 1'
#
loop_
_entity.id
_entity.type
_entity.pdbx_description
1 polymer ?
#
loop_
_entity_poly.entity_id
_entity_poly.type
_entity_poly.pdbx_seq_one_letter_code
_entity_poly.pdbx_strand_id
1 'polypeptide(L)'
;MMYSEKNKYATENYHIDNDSLKDVELLCKGVHHTIYSGKRCLSSTESETYVSVPIVLRDYSGDDIDVFRKQVDILKDLKHDKLIKFVGVSTLSLDSKHHEQIVLEKALGGTLRERIENYANPLSVEEVLTAARDIADVMKYLHTKKIRYRGLSTKKIFLRQNNTIALTPCSQSIRKSDIEKKDWRRVAEGVYNSLCDVYSYGMVLIEMLLGKSLNDLEKSKQIKYLANGTIDVDHVANYLPHKESSLLLFQIARRCLKEKSKERLFSFKVIHEELEELSKIFLPSKSFEDVQKISDGTHANISKARYEKTWVALKDFCGYNNKAFHGEFLQLKKLKHKNIVRLLGVASGIKDIESIRGEQLVLEYCSEGSLAQRIKKPFKFMDRIFIARDIAEGMEYLHSKELLHRNLCSSNILVKQDGTAVICDFRMTIEFSEKVKEKFDNHPRSAPEMTEDEGYDLSSDVYSFGMLLLELASGKTLEELTLDYKESGYVNLDNSRQLMGSISNDAEAEFLVSLVKKCVEEATSSRLSFPEIVEEIRKNKVCAIHKEPLDPVFQWRNDFYEVYKAHLDTSTVNIFIFVSKETTDKEVLEKELPFIVSLKHENIIQLRGLTTITTANSQLNKHLVYDCLEESIDTTNSGIWPITRVLEGNRHLKKADVIKAAKEISSALNQLHINEKTHKRLTNYCIFMSEKRCLLIDLAVASISLDNHGNGGSKLRTPPEERRKEENIDEKRADVYRFGVLFCELIFGKVFEDLKLPIEKDEKRTEVIDFNQMRRQNRKLLKSNRKKLYKFAIRCLNSCPINRPTLKNVIEKLDNTKW
;
A
#
# COMPACT_ATOMS: atom_id res chain seq x y z
N MET A 1 53.42 15.39 45.71
CA MET A 1 52.39 16.27 46.31
C MET A 1 52.38 17.70 45.70
N MET A 2 52.66 17.87 44.41
CA MET A 2 52.33 19.10 43.66
C MET A 2 52.09 18.75 42.18
N TYR A 3 51.00 18.03 41.90
CA TYR A 3 50.32 18.16 40.61
C TYR A 3 49.18 19.13 40.87
N SER A 4 49.42 20.39 40.49
CA SER A 4 48.61 21.55 40.83
C SER A 4 47.11 21.34 40.61
N GLU A 5 46.32 21.82 41.58
CA GLU A 5 44.85 21.95 41.63
C GLU A 5 44.22 22.79 40.49
N LYS A 6 44.90 22.97 39.35
CA LYS A 6 44.41 23.66 38.16
C LYS A 6 43.89 22.73 37.05
N ASN A 7 43.93 21.41 37.23
CA ASN A 7 43.35 20.42 36.31
C ASN A 7 42.02 19.85 36.85
N LYS A 8 41.12 20.71 37.34
CA LYS A 8 39.75 20.29 37.63
C LYS A 8 39.02 20.05 36.30
N TYR A 9 38.89 18.78 35.94
CA TYR A 9 38.03 18.32 34.86
C TYR A 9 36.62 18.89 35.02
N ALA A 10 35.96 19.25 33.92
CA ALA A 10 34.54 19.59 33.91
C ALA A 10 33.61 18.36 34.15
N THR A 11 34.06 17.36 34.92
CA THR A 11 33.48 16.00 34.94
C THR A 11 33.24 15.42 36.34
N GLU A 12 32.86 16.22 37.33
CA GLU A 12 32.50 15.69 38.67
C GLU A 12 31.33 14.68 38.60
N ASN A 13 30.46 14.75 37.58
CA ASN A 13 29.29 13.85 37.44
C ASN A 13 29.55 12.51 36.73
N TYR A 14 30.73 12.27 36.14
CA TYR A 14 31.03 11.05 35.37
C TYR A 14 32.28 10.30 35.87
N HIS A 15 32.87 10.74 36.98
CA HIS A 15 34.00 10.06 37.59
C HIS A 15 33.50 8.82 38.34
N ILE A 16 34.19 7.69 38.13
CA ILE A 16 33.94 6.43 38.82
C ILE A 16 35.10 6.19 39.76
N ASP A 17 34.78 5.94 41.03
CA ASP A 17 35.78 5.55 42.02
C ASP A 17 36.33 4.16 41.70
N ASN A 18 37.65 3.99 41.68
CA ASN A 18 38.27 2.69 41.40
C ASN A 18 37.85 1.64 42.43
N ASP A 19 37.64 2.02 43.68
CA ASP A 19 37.28 1.09 44.75
C ASP A 19 35.87 0.49 44.54
N SER A 20 35.07 1.13 43.67
CA SER A 20 33.77 0.61 43.24
C SER A 20 33.86 -0.48 42.17
N LEU A 21 35.04 -0.71 41.58
CA LEU A 21 35.29 -1.72 40.54
C LEU A 21 35.94 -2.97 41.15
N LYS A 22 35.24 -4.10 41.06
CA LYS A 22 35.67 -5.41 41.60
C LYS A 22 35.71 -6.47 40.51
N ASP A 23 36.32 -7.62 40.83
CA ASP A 23 36.35 -8.82 39.97
C ASP A 23 36.86 -8.53 38.55
N VAL A 24 38.01 -7.86 38.46
CA VAL A 24 38.58 -7.43 37.18
C VAL A 24 39.29 -8.58 36.47
N GLU A 25 38.79 -8.96 35.31
CA GLU A 25 39.34 -10.02 34.45
C GLU A 25 39.82 -9.46 33.11
N LEU A 26 40.99 -9.90 32.65
CA LEU A 26 41.52 -9.51 31.34
C LEU A 26 40.70 -10.16 30.21
N LEU A 27 40.10 -9.34 29.34
CA LEU A 27 39.40 -9.82 28.15
C LEU A 27 40.31 -9.86 26.91
N CYS A 28 41.02 -8.78 26.64
CA CYS A 28 41.82 -8.66 25.41
C CYS A 28 42.99 -7.70 25.57
N LYS A 29 44.13 -7.99 24.92
CA LYS A 29 45.27 -7.08 24.77
C LYS A 29 45.38 -6.63 23.31
N GLY A 30 45.09 -5.36 23.06
CA GLY A 30 45.35 -4.68 21.79
C GLY A 30 46.74 -4.02 21.76
N VAL A 31 47.08 -3.42 20.62
CA VAL A 31 48.37 -2.75 20.37
C VAL A 31 48.55 -1.52 21.28
N HIS A 32 47.48 -0.75 21.48
CA HIS A 32 47.51 0.51 22.24
C HIS A 32 46.56 0.55 23.43
N HIS A 33 45.82 -0.53 23.65
CA HIS A 33 44.81 -0.63 24.69
C HIS A 33 44.70 -2.06 25.19
N THR A 34 44.43 -2.20 26.47
CA THR A 34 44.03 -3.48 27.07
C THR A 34 42.57 -3.35 27.48
N ILE A 35 41.77 -4.41 27.40
CA ILE A 35 40.36 -4.40 27.77
C ILE A 35 40.17 -5.41 28.89
N TYR A 36 39.51 -5.01 29.97
CA TYR A 36 39.12 -5.87 31.07
C TYR A 36 37.59 -5.87 31.22
N SER A 37 37.10 -6.83 32.00
CA SER A 37 35.72 -6.90 32.46
C SER A 37 35.73 -6.79 33.97
N GLY A 38 34.74 -6.12 34.56
CA GLY A 38 34.63 -6.00 36.00
C GLY A 38 33.20 -5.72 36.43
N LYS A 39 32.98 -5.74 37.74
CA LYS A 39 31.70 -5.41 38.38
C LYS A 39 31.78 -4.04 39.04
N ARG A 40 30.77 -3.20 38.82
CA ARG A 40 30.61 -1.94 39.56
C ARG A 40 29.61 -2.12 40.69
N CYS A 41 30.02 -1.87 41.92
CA CYS A 41 29.16 -1.89 43.12
C CYS A 41 28.74 -0.45 43.49
N LEU A 42 27.43 -0.15 43.46
CA LEU A 42 26.91 1.21 43.68
C LEU A 42 26.47 1.53 45.13
N SER A 43 26.31 0.53 46.01
CA SER A 43 26.23 0.66 47.48
C SER A 43 26.07 -0.73 48.12
N SER A 44 26.04 -0.83 49.46
CA SER A 44 25.86 -2.08 50.21
C SER A 44 24.48 -2.75 50.07
N THR A 45 23.52 -2.11 49.41
CA THR A 45 22.19 -2.66 49.14
C THR A 45 21.79 -2.36 47.69
N GLU A 46 21.97 -3.39 46.84
CA GLU A 46 21.38 -3.57 45.50
C GLU A 46 21.81 -2.64 44.34
N SER A 47 22.74 -3.13 43.52
CA SER A 47 22.61 -3.36 42.06
C SER A 47 24.01 -3.58 41.45
N GLU A 48 24.32 -4.82 41.07
CA GLU A 48 25.58 -5.13 40.36
C GLU A 48 25.43 -4.69 38.88
N THR A 49 26.23 -3.72 38.45
CA THR A 49 26.30 -3.36 37.02
C THR A 49 27.58 -3.93 36.42
N TYR A 50 27.46 -4.79 35.41
CA TYR A 50 28.61 -5.33 34.69
C TYR A 50 29.17 -4.28 33.73
N VAL A 51 30.44 -3.95 33.90
CA VAL A 51 31.13 -2.93 33.13
C VAL A 51 32.38 -3.49 32.46
N SER A 52 32.61 -3.11 31.21
CA SER A 52 33.90 -3.29 30.55
C SER A 52 34.76 -2.08 30.92
N VAL A 53 35.82 -2.29 31.69
CA VAL A 53 36.78 -1.27 32.13
C VAL A 53 38.14 -1.76 31.61
N PRO A 54 39.14 -0.98 31.23
CA PRO A 54 39.21 0.18 30.35
C PRO A 54 40.38 0.10 29.37
N ILE A 55 40.35 0.91 28.30
CA ILE A 55 41.53 1.15 27.45
C ILE A 55 42.66 1.79 28.26
N VAL A 56 43.65 1.00 28.68
CA VAL A 56 44.92 1.54 29.22
C VAL A 56 45.79 1.98 28.05
N LEU A 57 45.95 3.29 27.85
CA LEU A 57 46.96 3.84 26.93
C LEU A 57 48.35 3.55 27.51
N ARG A 58 49.15 2.77 26.77
CA ARG A 58 50.44 2.24 27.25
C ARG A 58 51.55 3.28 27.37
N ASP A 59 51.43 4.44 26.72
CA ASP A 59 52.42 5.52 26.80
C ASP A 59 51.75 6.90 26.78
N TYR A 60 51.99 7.70 27.82
CA TYR A 60 51.55 9.09 27.93
C TYR A 60 52.56 10.02 27.25
N SER A 61 52.28 10.40 26.00
CA SER A 61 52.71 11.72 25.51
C SER A 61 51.60 12.75 25.79
N GLY A 62 51.92 14.04 25.89
CA GLY A 62 50.91 15.09 26.17
C GLY A 62 49.74 15.10 25.18
N ASP A 63 50.00 14.74 23.93
CA ASP A 63 49.00 14.64 22.86
C ASP A 63 47.94 13.54 23.12
N ASP A 64 48.26 12.51 23.89
CA ASP A 64 47.38 11.36 24.13
C ASP A 64 46.25 11.65 25.11
N ILE A 65 46.53 12.49 26.10
CA ILE A 65 45.56 12.92 27.11
C ILE A 65 44.49 13.80 26.44
N ASP A 66 44.89 14.65 25.50
CA ASP A 66 43.96 15.50 24.76
C ASP A 66 43.07 14.70 23.81
N VAL A 67 43.60 13.63 23.20
CA VAL A 67 42.78 12.71 22.39
C VAL A 67 41.81 11.93 23.28
N PHE A 68 42.25 11.46 24.45
CA PHE A 68 41.40 10.77 25.42
C PHE A 68 40.24 11.66 25.89
N ARG A 69 40.51 12.91 26.27
CA ARG A 69 39.47 13.87 26.69
C ARG A 69 38.47 14.16 25.59
N LYS A 70 38.93 14.39 24.36
CA LYS A 70 38.04 14.57 23.18
C LYS A 70 37.16 13.35 22.94
N GLN A 71 37.68 12.14 23.16
CA GLN A 71 36.87 10.92 23.06
C GLN A 71 35.79 10.88 24.14
N VAL A 72 36.15 11.13 25.40
CA VAL A 72 35.20 11.17 26.52
C VAL A 72 34.08 12.18 26.28
N ASP A 73 34.39 13.37 25.76
CA ASP A 73 33.38 14.39 25.47
C ASP A 73 32.42 13.96 24.35
N ILE A 74 32.93 13.30 23.30
CA ILE A 74 32.07 12.71 22.27
C ILE A 74 31.16 11.63 22.88
N LEU A 75 31.71 10.74 23.70
CA LEU A 75 30.98 9.58 24.25
C LEU A 75 29.80 9.99 25.16
N LYS A 76 29.93 11.08 25.93
CA LYS A 76 28.86 11.59 26.80
C LYS A 76 27.59 11.95 26.04
N ASP A 77 27.76 12.45 24.81
CA ASP A 77 26.67 12.96 23.98
C ASP A 77 26.03 11.89 23.09
N LEU A 78 26.63 10.69 23.01
CA LEU A 78 26.09 9.60 22.21
C LEU A 78 25.00 8.84 22.97
N LYS A 79 23.80 8.84 22.38
CA LYS A 79 22.62 8.14 22.88
C LYS A 79 21.98 7.36 21.74
N HIS A 80 22.21 6.05 21.74
CA HIS A 80 21.58 5.08 20.83
C HIS A 80 21.41 3.75 21.57
N ASP A 81 20.29 3.07 21.37
CA ASP A 81 19.94 1.80 22.03
C ASP A 81 20.87 0.63 21.63
N LYS A 82 21.33 0.60 20.38
CA LYS A 82 22.32 -0.34 19.84
C LYS A 82 23.79 0.08 20.03
N LEU A 83 24.07 1.19 20.72
CA LEU A 83 25.44 1.49 21.18
C LEU A 83 25.67 0.93 22.58
N ILE A 84 26.90 0.46 22.84
CA ILE A 84 27.32 0.16 24.21
C ILE A 84 27.35 1.48 25.00
N LYS A 85 26.68 1.51 26.15
CA LYS A 85 26.55 2.73 26.94
C LYS A 85 27.89 3.14 27.55
N PHE A 86 28.18 4.43 27.45
CA PHE A 86 29.24 5.06 28.23
C PHE A 86 28.77 5.22 29.69
N VAL A 87 29.58 4.71 30.62
CA VAL A 87 29.23 4.70 32.06
C VAL A 87 30.03 5.77 32.82
N GLY A 88 31.28 6.01 32.45
CA GLY A 88 32.11 7.04 33.08
C GLY A 88 33.60 6.88 32.83
N VAL A 89 34.39 7.64 33.59
CA VAL A 89 35.87 7.61 33.55
C VAL A 89 36.43 7.27 34.93
N SER A 90 37.39 6.36 34.97
CA SER A 90 38.16 5.96 36.16
C SER A 90 39.62 6.37 36.03
N THR A 91 40.38 6.33 37.12
CA THR A 91 41.82 6.65 37.11
C THR A 91 42.63 5.61 37.86
N LEU A 92 43.21 4.62 37.18
CA LEU A 92 44.01 3.57 37.82
C LEU A 92 45.46 4.00 38.02
N SER A 93 46.00 3.82 39.23
CA SER A 93 47.44 4.00 39.48
C SER A 93 48.18 2.67 39.32
N LEU A 94 49.01 2.55 38.29
CA LEU A 94 49.90 1.41 38.07
C LEU A 94 51.35 1.92 38.00
N ASP A 95 52.29 1.25 38.66
CA ASP A 95 53.73 1.55 38.60
C ASP A 95 54.08 3.03 38.84
N SER A 96 53.42 3.67 39.81
CA SER A 96 53.58 5.10 40.15
C SER A 96 53.16 6.08 39.03
N LYS A 97 52.41 5.62 38.02
CA LYS A 97 51.79 6.43 36.95
C LYS A 97 50.26 6.33 37.02
N HIS A 98 49.59 7.48 36.88
CA HIS A 98 48.14 7.54 36.80
C HIS A 98 47.68 7.26 35.36
N HIS A 99 46.79 6.28 35.18
CA HIS A 99 46.17 5.94 33.91
C HIS A 99 44.68 6.29 33.91
N GLU A 100 44.25 7.15 33.00
CA GLU A 100 42.83 7.42 32.75
C GLU A 100 42.17 6.32 31.94
N GLN A 101 40.90 6.05 32.24
CA GLN A 101 40.24 4.80 31.86
C GLN A 101 38.78 5.04 31.48
N ILE A 102 38.35 4.65 30.27
CA ILE A 102 36.94 4.71 29.85
C ILE A 102 36.21 3.46 30.32
N VAL A 103 35.08 3.66 31.00
CA VAL A 103 34.21 2.58 31.49
C VAL A 103 32.95 2.52 30.63
N LEU A 104 32.68 1.34 30.08
CA LEU A 104 31.53 1.05 29.22
C LEU A 104 30.67 -0.06 29.83
N GLU A 105 29.41 -0.17 29.41
CA GLU A 105 28.55 -1.33 29.70
C GLU A 105 29.15 -2.64 29.15
N LYS A 106 28.99 -3.76 29.86
CA LYS A 106 29.39 -5.09 29.35
C LYS A 106 28.26 -5.72 28.53
N ALA A 107 28.54 -6.04 27.28
CA ALA A 107 27.67 -6.86 26.44
C ALA A 107 27.97 -8.35 26.68
N LEU A 108 27.01 -9.08 27.27
CA LEU A 108 27.24 -10.44 27.80
C LEU A 108 27.19 -11.57 26.76
N GLY A 109 26.80 -11.29 25.51
CA GLY A 109 26.65 -12.28 24.44
C GLY A 109 27.90 -12.53 23.60
N GLY A 110 29.05 -11.99 23.99
CA GLY A 110 30.31 -12.10 23.24
C GLY A 110 30.37 -11.20 22.00
N THR A 111 31.33 -11.45 21.11
CA THR A 111 31.48 -10.70 19.85
C THR A 111 30.72 -11.37 18.71
N LEU A 112 30.29 -10.56 17.73
CA LEU A 112 29.70 -11.08 16.48
C LEU A 112 30.68 -12.01 15.75
N ARG A 113 31.99 -11.76 15.89
CA ARG A 113 33.04 -12.62 15.35
C ARG A 113 32.96 -14.05 15.93
N GLU A 114 32.88 -14.18 17.24
CA GLU A 114 32.72 -15.48 17.92
C GLU A 114 31.43 -16.19 17.49
N ARG A 115 30.34 -15.42 17.31
CA ARG A 115 29.06 -15.94 16.83
C ARG A 115 29.13 -16.47 15.40
N ILE A 116 29.91 -15.84 14.53
CA ILE A 116 30.15 -16.26 13.13
C ILE A 116 31.06 -17.50 13.09
N GLU A 117 32.11 -17.53 13.91
CA GLU A 117 33.04 -18.67 13.99
C GLU A 117 32.42 -19.90 14.68
N ASN A 118 31.23 -19.78 15.27
CA ASN A 118 30.47 -20.91 15.77
C ASN A 118 29.82 -21.70 14.61
N TYR A 119 30.64 -22.50 13.93
CA TYR A 119 30.26 -23.31 12.76
C TYR A 119 29.13 -24.31 13.03
N ALA A 120 28.87 -24.68 14.28
CA ALA A 120 27.80 -25.59 14.65
C ALA A 120 26.40 -24.94 14.53
N ASN A 121 26.33 -23.61 14.52
CA ASN A 121 25.08 -22.87 14.43
C ASN A 121 25.27 -21.61 13.58
N PRO A 122 25.30 -21.69 12.24
CA PRO A 122 25.49 -20.53 11.37
C PRO A 122 24.36 -19.50 11.55
N LEU A 123 24.65 -18.22 11.24
CA LEU A 123 23.63 -17.18 11.24
C LEU A 123 22.58 -17.48 10.16
N SER A 124 21.31 -17.45 10.55
CA SER A 124 20.20 -17.42 9.61
C SER A 124 20.17 -16.09 8.87
N VAL A 125 19.56 -16.06 7.69
CA VAL A 125 19.40 -14.84 6.90
C VAL A 125 18.64 -13.77 7.69
N GLU A 126 17.62 -14.16 8.46
CA GLU A 126 16.85 -13.25 9.32
C GLU A 126 17.75 -12.58 10.37
N GLU A 127 18.65 -13.34 11.00
CA GLU A 127 19.65 -12.80 11.92
C GLU A 127 20.63 -11.87 11.19
N VAL A 128 21.08 -12.22 9.98
CA VAL A 128 21.97 -11.36 9.17
C VAL A 128 21.29 -10.05 8.79
N LEU A 129 20.03 -10.09 8.33
CA LEU A 129 19.28 -8.89 7.95
C LEU A 129 19.05 -7.97 9.15
N THR A 130 18.64 -8.54 10.29
CA THR A 130 18.44 -7.79 11.54
C THR A 130 19.75 -7.16 12.00
N ALA A 131 20.83 -7.92 11.98
CA ALA A 131 22.17 -7.45 12.33
C ALA A 131 22.65 -6.31 11.43
N ALA A 132 22.56 -6.52 10.11
CA ALA A 132 22.90 -5.54 9.08
C ALA A 132 22.17 -4.22 9.30
N ARG A 133 20.85 -4.29 9.48
CA ARG A 133 19.99 -3.13 9.71
C ARG A 133 20.34 -2.38 10.99
N ASP A 134 20.48 -3.10 12.12
CA ASP A 134 20.82 -2.49 13.42
C ASP A 134 22.21 -1.81 13.36
N ILE A 135 23.19 -2.41 12.68
CA ILE A 135 24.51 -1.78 12.46
C ILE A 135 24.36 -0.54 11.58
N ALA A 136 23.62 -0.63 10.48
CA ALA A 136 23.41 0.51 9.56
C ALA A 136 22.71 1.69 10.26
N ASP A 137 21.79 1.43 11.19
CA ASP A 137 21.10 2.48 11.95
C ASP A 137 22.05 3.23 12.90
N VAL A 138 22.90 2.48 13.62
CA VAL A 138 23.95 3.10 14.45
C VAL A 138 24.89 3.95 13.60
N MET A 139 25.32 3.43 12.46
CA MET A 139 26.23 4.13 11.56
C MET A 139 25.59 5.38 10.95
N LYS A 140 24.30 5.30 10.61
CA LYS A 140 23.48 6.45 10.20
C LYS A 140 23.46 7.51 11.30
N TYR A 141 23.18 7.12 12.54
CA TYR A 141 23.18 8.02 13.70
C TYR A 141 24.53 8.71 13.89
N LEU A 142 25.63 7.96 13.92
CA LEU A 142 26.98 8.52 14.06
C LEU A 142 27.30 9.51 12.94
N HIS A 143 26.96 9.18 11.70
CA HIS A 143 27.18 10.08 10.56
C HIS A 143 26.32 11.35 10.64
N THR A 144 25.08 11.29 11.19
CA THR A 144 24.28 12.52 11.45
C THR A 144 24.95 13.45 12.47
N LYS A 145 25.67 12.88 13.42
CA LYS A 145 26.48 13.61 14.41
C LYS A 145 27.87 14.01 13.88
N LYS A 146 28.13 13.78 12.58
CA LYS A 146 29.43 14.01 11.91
C LYS A 146 30.59 13.19 12.54
N ILE A 147 30.26 12.10 13.21
CA ILE A 147 31.22 11.16 13.80
C ILE A 147 31.48 10.04 12.79
N ARG A 148 32.76 9.67 12.63
CA ARG A 148 33.18 8.58 11.73
C ARG A 148 33.67 7.42 12.59
N TYR A 149 33.22 6.21 12.29
CA TYR A 149 33.51 5.06 13.13
C TYR A 149 34.97 4.60 12.95
N ARG A 150 35.41 4.41 11.70
CA ARG A 150 36.78 4.02 11.31
C ARG A 150 37.17 2.61 11.80
N GLY A 151 37.11 1.66 10.87
CA GLY A 151 37.51 0.28 11.10
C GLY A 151 36.44 -0.54 11.82
N LEU A 152 35.21 -0.45 11.30
CA LEU A 152 34.12 -1.36 11.64
C LEU A 152 34.54 -2.79 11.32
N SER A 153 34.33 -3.72 12.25
CA SER A 153 34.64 -5.14 12.07
C SER A 153 33.81 -5.98 13.02
N THR A 154 33.64 -7.25 12.70
CA THR A 154 32.92 -8.25 13.51
C THR A 154 33.47 -8.38 14.94
N LYS A 155 34.74 -8.05 15.18
CA LYS A 155 35.36 -8.05 16.52
C LYS A 155 34.95 -6.86 17.40
N LYS A 156 34.44 -5.79 16.80
CA LYS A 156 34.01 -4.56 17.51
C LYS A 156 32.48 -4.47 17.65
N ILE A 157 31.79 -5.48 17.16
CA ILE A 157 30.34 -5.61 17.24
C ILE A 157 30.08 -6.68 18.31
N PHE A 158 29.41 -6.30 19.40
CA PHE A 158 29.08 -7.21 20.48
C PHE A 158 27.61 -7.63 20.40
N LEU A 159 27.29 -8.71 21.08
CA LEU A 159 25.94 -9.22 21.25
C LEU A 159 25.50 -9.07 22.72
N ARG A 160 24.24 -8.72 22.92
CA ARG A 160 23.59 -8.81 24.24
C ARG A 160 23.05 -10.23 24.48
N GLN A 161 22.56 -10.52 25.68
CA GLN A 161 22.05 -11.86 26.03
C GLN A 161 20.90 -12.34 25.11
N ASN A 162 20.14 -11.41 24.53
CA ASN A 162 19.07 -11.70 23.58
C ASN A 162 19.54 -11.70 22.11
N ASN A 163 20.85 -11.86 21.85
CA ASN A 163 21.48 -11.80 20.53
C ASN A 163 21.28 -10.47 19.76
N THR A 164 20.84 -9.39 20.44
CA THR A 164 20.79 -8.07 19.79
C THR A 164 22.17 -7.43 19.73
N ILE A 165 22.42 -6.68 18.67
CA ILE A 165 23.71 -6.02 18.48
C ILE A 165 23.90 -4.86 19.46
N ALA A 166 25.13 -4.74 19.95
CA ALA A 166 25.66 -3.60 20.67
C ALA A 166 27.02 -3.20 20.08
N LEU A 167 27.08 -2.08 19.37
CA LEU A 167 28.30 -1.58 18.76
C LEU A 167 29.13 -0.77 19.77
N THR A 168 30.44 -1.01 19.83
CA THR A 168 31.33 -0.20 20.69
C THR A 168 31.44 1.23 20.18
N PRO A 169 31.29 2.26 21.00
CA PRO A 169 31.46 3.63 20.53
C PRO A 169 32.93 4.05 20.31
N CYS A 170 33.90 3.21 20.72
CA CYS A 170 35.34 3.49 20.65
C CYS A 170 36.08 2.62 19.63
N SER A 171 36.47 3.19 18.49
CA SER A 171 37.34 2.55 17.51
C SER A 171 38.56 3.42 17.20
N GLN A 172 39.62 3.22 17.98
CA GLN A 172 40.97 3.80 17.84
C GLN A 172 41.05 5.35 17.87
N SER A 173 41.70 5.85 18.92
CA SER A 173 42.38 7.16 18.90
C SER A 173 43.40 7.16 17.75
N ILE A 174 43.28 8.09 16.79
CA ILE A 174 44.33 8.28 15.78
C ILE A 174 45.42 9.14 16.41
N ARG A 175 46.63 8.59 16.54
CA ARG A 175 47.84 9.42 16.72
C ARG A 175 48.35 9.90 15.37
N LYS A 176 49.05 11.04 15.36
CA LYS A 176 49.73 11.59 14.17
C LYS A 176 50.70 10.58 13.53
N SER A 177 51.28 9.67 14.32
CA SER A 177 52.18 8.59 13.87
C SER A 177 51.52 7.46 13.07
N ASP A 178 50.23 7.19 13.29
CA ASP A 178 49.48 6.16 12.55
C ASP A 178 49.19 6.62 11.11
N ILE A 179 49.33 7.93 10.87
CA ILE A 179 49.29 8.57 9.55
C ILE A 179 50.59 8.29 8.77
N GLU A 180 51.68 7.85 9.40
CA GLU A 180 52.97 7.70 8.74
C GLU A 180 53.32 6.25 8.42
N LYS A 181 52.85 5.28 9.20
CA LYS A 181 53.28 3.86 9.12
C LYS A 181 52.74 3.01 7.95
N LYS A 182 52.01 3.59 6.97
CA LYS A 182 51.62 2.93 5.70
C LYS A 182 51.11 1.47 5.82
N ASP A 183 50.43 1.11 6.91
CA ASP A 183 49.98 -0.26 7.12
C ASP A 183 48.49 -0.39 6.72
N TRP A 184 48.29 -1.03 5.56
CA TRP A 184 47.08 -1.54 4.88
C TRP A 184 45.80 -0.69 4.70
N ARG A 185 45.62 0.47 5.36
CA ARG A 185 44.37 1.27 5.31
C ARG A 185 44.35 2.42 4.28
N ARG A 186 45.27 2.44 3.30
CA ARG A 186 45.61 3.65 2.53
C ARG A 186 45.44 3.64 1.01
N VAL A 187 44.78 2.66 0.37
CA VAL A 187 44.77 2.56 -1.11
C VAL A 187 43.37 2.61 -1.75
N ALA A 188 42.46 3.43 -1.22
CA ALA A 188 41.32 3.90 -2.01
C ALA A 188 41.32 5.44 -1.99
N GLU A 189 42.34 5.99 -2.65
CA GLU A 189 42.47 7.37 -3.11
C GLU A 189 41.92 8.45 -2.16
N GLY A 190 42.71 8.76 -1.14
CA GLY A 190 43.08 10.15 -0.91
C GLY A 190 42.01 11.14 -0.48
N VAL A 191 40.96 10.77 0.27
CA VAL A 191 40.31 11.67 1.25
C VAL A 191 39.70 10.80 2.35
N TYR A 192 40.06 11.04 3.62
CA TYR A 192 39.38 10.44 4.77
C TYR A 192 37.91 10.90 4.82
N ASN A 193 37.01 10.19 4.13
CA ASN A 193 35.57 10.50 4.04
C ASN A 193 34.72 9.37 4.69
N SER A 194 33.41 9.59 4.84
CA SER A 194 32.45 8.62 5.40
C SER A 194 32.38 7.29 4.63
N LEU A 195 32.96 7.20 3.44
CA LEU A 195 32.86 6.03 2.54
C LEU A 195 33.82 4.91 2.92
N CYS A 196 34.77 5.15 3.83
CA CYS A 196 35.57 4.09 4.46
C CYS A 196 34.70 3.22 5.38
N ASP A 197 33.77 3.83 6.12
CA ASP A 197 32.86 3.11 7.00
C ASP A 197 31.90 2.22 6.20
N VAL A 198 31.46 2.70 5.03
CA VAL A 198 30.62 1.93 4.09
C VAL A 198 31.35 0.70 3.57
N TYR A 199 32.64 0.83 3.21
CA TYR A 199 33.43 -0.31 2.77
C TYR A 199 33.60 -1.35 3.87
N SER A 200 33.95 -0.92 5.10
CA SER A 200 34.07 -1.82 6.26
C SER A 200 32.75 -2.50 6.59
N TYR A 201 31.62 -1.81 6.43
CA TYR A 201 30.28 -2.40 6.57
C TYR A 201 30.02 -3.49 5.53
N GLY A 202 30.40 -3.28 4.26
CA GLY A 202 30.33 -4.31 3.22
C GLY A 202 31.15 -5.56 3.55
N MET A 203 32.33 -5.42 4.15
CA MET A 203 33.14 -6.56 4.60
C MET A 203 32.48 -7.32 5.75
N VAL A 204 31.88 -6.62 6.71
CA VAL A 204 31.11 -7.24 7.80
C VAL A 204 29.91 -8.01 7.25
N LEU A 205 29.20 -7.46 6.25
CA LEU A 205 28.12 -8.17 5.56
C LEU A 205 28.61 -9.48 4.92
N ILE A 206 29.78 -9.49 4.26
CA ILE A 206 30.35 -10.71 3.68
C ILE A 206 30.65 -11.75 4.76
N GLU A 207 31.27 -11.37 5.88
CA GLU A 207 31.55 -12.32 6.98
C GLU A 207 30.26 -12.94 7.52
N MET A 208 29.21 -12.14 7.69
CA MET A 208 27.89 -12.61 8.15
C MET A 208 27.21 -13.53 7.13
N LEU A 209 27.22 -13.17 5.84
CA LEU A 209 26.57 -13.94 4.77
C LEU A 209 27.24 -15.30 4.53
N LEU A 210 28.56 -15.36 4.64
CA LEU A 210 29.32 -16.60 4.43
C LEU A 210 29.51 -17.42 5.71
N GLY A 211 29.10 -16.88 6.86
CA GLY A 211 29.29 -17.53 8.16
C GLY A 211 30.76 -17.82 8.46
N LYS A 212 31.67 -16.99 7.94
CA LYS A 212 33.10 -17.16 8.07
C LYS A 212 33.81 -15.84 8.29
N SER A 213 34.74 -15.94 9.21
CA SER A 213 35.89 -15.08 9.42
C SER A 213 36.61 -14.64 8.12
N LEU A 214 36.97 -13.36 7.96
CA LEU A 214 37.79 -12.90 6.82
C LEU A 214 39.08 -13.71 6.64
N ASN A 215 39.79 -13.99 7.74
CA ASN A 215 41.02 -14.79 7.70
C ASN A 215 40.77 -16.21 7.16
N ASP A 216 39.62 -16.80 7.50
CA ASP A 216 39.29 -18.16 7.05
C ASP A 216 38.75 -18.15 5.62
N LEU A 217 38.08 -17.07 5.21
CA LEU A 217 37.69 -16.82 3.82
C LEU A 217 38.92 -16.67 2.90
N GLU A 218 39.96 -15.99 3.35
CA GLU A 218 41.25 -15.89 2.65
C GLU A 218 41.95 -17.25 2.55
N LYS A 219 42.10 -17.96 3.69
CA LYS A 219 42.72 -19.29 3.73
C LYS A 219 42.00 -20.29 2.83
N SER A 220 40.67 -20.22 2.77
CA SER A 220 39.84 -21.08 1.93
C SER A 220 39.70 -20.58 0.49
N LYS A 221 40.40 -19.50 0.11
CA LYS A 221 40.38 -18.89 -1.24
C LYS A 221 38.98 -18.43 -1.70
N GLN A 222 38.07 -18.21 -0.77
CA GLN A 222 36.73 -17.67 -1.04
C GLN A 222 36.74 -16.15 -1.24
N ILE A 223 37.83 -15.50 -0.86
CA ILE A 223 38.12 -14.09 -1.12
C ILE A 223 39.41 -13.98 -1.93
N LYS A 224 39.42 -13.05 -2.88
CA LYS A 224 40.61 -12.61 -3.61
C LYS A 224 40.71 -11.08 -3.55
N TYR A 225 41.94 -10.59 -3.61
CA TYR A 225 42.23 -9.16 -3.66
C TYR A 225 42.70 -8.76 -5.05
N LEU A 226 42.18 -7.62 -5.52
CA LEU A 226 42.64 -6.93 -6.73
C LEU A 226 43.99 -6.24 -6.45
N ALA A 227 44.68 -5.82 -7.52
CA ALA A 227 46.00 -5.19 -7.43
C ALA A 227 46.02 -3.90 -6.57
N ASN A 228 44.88 -3.23 -6.43
CA ASN A 228 44.68 -2.04 -5.60
C ASN A 228 44.40 -2.35 -4.10
N GLY A 229 44.36 -3.63 -3.70
CA GLY A 229 44.07 -4.07 -2.33
C GLY A 229 42.59 -4.16 -1.96
N THR A 230 41.66 -3.93 -2.89
CA THR A 230 40.22 -4.16 -2.68
C THR A 230 39.82 -5.60 -3.00
N ILE A 231 38.74 -6.08 -2.39
CA ILE A 231 38.19 -7.42 -2.66
C ILE A 231 37.58 -7.53 -4.07
N ASP A 232 37.85 -8.64 -4.75
CA ASP A 232 37.11 -9.07 -5.94
C ASP A 232 35.75 -9.61 -5.51
N VAL A 233 34.74 -8.73 -5.54
CA VAL A 233 33.38 -9.06 -5.06
C VAL A 233 32.72 -10.13 -5.93
N ASP A 234 32.95 -10.13 -7.24
CA ASP A 234 32.31 -11.11 -8.13
C ASP A 234 32.89 -12.51 -7.89
N HIS A 235 34.16 -12.63 -7.48
CA HIS A 235 34.71 -13.91 -6.99
C HIS A 235 33.96 -14.43 -5.76
N VAL A 236 33.57 -13.55 -4.83
CA VAL A 236 32.83 -13.91 -3.59
C VAL A 236 31.43 -14.45 -3.90
N ALA A 237 30.78 -13.94 -4.94
CA ALA A 237 29.42 -14.33 -5.31
C ALA A 237 29.28 -15.85 -5.54
N ASN A 238 30.35 -16.51 -5.99
CA ASN A 238 30.38 -17.95 -6.25
C ASN A 238 30.27 -18.83 -4.99
N TYR A 239 30.46 -18.24 -3.80
CA TYR A 239 30.48 -18.96 -2.53
C TYR A 239 29.30 -18.64 -1.61
N LEU A 240 28.39 -17.77 -2.05
CA LEU A 240 27.20 -17.41 -1.28
C LEU A 240 26.29 -18.64 -1.10
N PRO A 241 25.59 -18.74 0.05
CA PRO A 241 24.52 -19.72 0.18
C PRO A 241 23.51 -19.52 -0.95
N HIS A 242 23.03 -20.60 -1.57
CA HIS A 242 22.02 -20.55 -2.63
C HIS A 242 20.63 -20.20 -2.09
N LYS A 243 20.48 -18.99 -1.58
CA LYS A 243 19.24 -18.37 -1.10
C LYS A 243 19.11 -16.99 -1.72
N GLU A 244 17.94 -16.63 -2.21
CA GLU A 244 17.67 -15.32 -2.80
C GLU A 244 17.82 -14.19 -1.81
N SER A 245 17.47 -14.44 -0.56
CA SER A 245 17.71 -13.48 0.51
C SER A 245 19.19 -13.16 0.70
N SER A 246 20.06 -14.17 0.61
CA SER A 246 21.51 -13.96 0.61
C SER A 246 21.96 -13.15 -0.58
N LEU A 247 21.38 -13.37 -1.77
CA LEU A 247 21.71 -12.63 -2.99
C LEU A 247 21.29 -11.16 -2.89
N LEU A 248 20.08 -10.87 -2.40
CA LEU A 248 19.59 -9.50 -2.21
C LEU A 248 20.42 -8.72 -1.18
N LEU A 249 20.77 -9.34 -0.06
CA LEU A 249 21.69 -8.76 0.92
C LEU A 249 23.09 -8.57 0.35
N PHE A 250 23.56 -9.53 -0.45
CA PHE A 250 24.85 -9.44 -1.13
C PHE A 250 24.89 -8.30 -2.16
N GLN A 251 23.79 -7.97 -2.83
CA GLN A 251 23.75 -6.81 -3.73
C GLN A 251 24.03 -5.50 -2.98
N ILE A 252 23.56 -5.36 -1.73
CA ILE A 252 23.92 -4.23 -0.86
C ILE A 252 25.41 -4.28 -0.53
N ALA A 253 25.94 -5.43 -0.13
CA ALA A 253 27.36 -5.60 0.15
C ALA A 253 28.23 -5.24 -1.07
N ARG A 254 27.86 -5.71 -2.27
CA ARG A 254 28.55 -5.43 -3.53
C ARG A 254 28.61 -3.96 -3.86
N ARG A 255 27.51 -3.23 -3.65
CA ARG A 255 27.48 -1.78 -3.83
C ARG A 255 28.30 -1.04 -2.76
N CYS A 256 28.40 -1.57 -1.54
CA CYS A 256 29.26 -1.02 -0.49
C CYS A 256 30.77 -1.22 -0.80
N LEU A 257 31.10 -2.31 -1.50
CA LEU A 257 32.47 -2.76 -1.77
C LEU A 257 33.04 -2.30 -3.12
N LYS A 258 32.32 -1.45 -3.86
CA LYS A 258 32.82 -0.89 -5.12
C LYS A 258 34.20 -0.25 -4.95
N GLU A 259 35.08 -0.51 -5.93
CA GLU A 259 36.46 -0.05 -5.97
C GLU A 259 36.56 1.48 -5.76
N LYS A 260 35.88 2.25 -6.62
CA LYS A 260 35.87 3.70 -6.55
C LYS A 260 34.93 4.19 -5.45
N SER A 261 35.46 5.03 -4.56
CA SER A 261 34.69 5.61 -3.45
C SER A 261 33.44 6.36 -3.93
N LYS A 262 33.55 7.10 -5.04
CA LYS A 262 32.45 7.80 -5.72
C LYS A 262 31.39 6.89 -6.37
N GLU A 263 31.41 5.58 -6.16
CA GLU A 263 30.35 4.70 -6.68
C GLU A 263 29.64 3.92 -5.57
N ARG A 264 30.11 4.04 -4.32
CA ARG A 264 29.54 3.34 -3.17
C ARG A 264 28.22 3.98 -2.76
N LEU A 265 27.22 3.17 -2.43
CA LEU A 265 25.92 3.57 -1.86
C LEU A 265 26.09 4.72 -0.85
N PHE A 266 25.70 5.93 -1.23
CA PHE A 266 26.37 7.15 -0.77
C PHE A 266 26.02 7.62 0.66
N SER A 267 25.26 6.86 1.44
CA SER A 267 25.10 7.08 2.88
C SER A 267 24.49 5.87 3.59
N PHE A 268 24.72 5.76 4.90
CA PHE A 268 24.00 4.79 5.73
C PHE A 268 22.49 5.06 5.82
N LYS A 269 22.01 6.26 5.45
CA LYS A 269 20.58 6.54 5.29
C LYS A 269 19.97 5.66 4.19
N VAL A 270 20.58 5.65 3.00
CA VAL A 270 20.11 4.85 1.86
C VAL A 270 20.23 3.36 2.16
N ILE A 271 21.36 2.93 2.74
CA ILE A 271 21.57 1.52 3.11
C ILE A 271 20.50 1.06 4.11
N HIS A 272 20.22 1.87 5.13
CA HIS A 272 19.18 1.57 6.11
C HIS A 272 17.78 1.51 5.48
N GLU A 273 17.43 2.46 4.61
CA GLU A 273 16.14 2.46 3.89
C GLU A 273 15.98 1.21 3.01
N GLU A 274 17.02 0.80 2.29
CA GLU A 274 17.00 -0.44 1.49
C GLU A 274 16.84 -1.69 2.37
N LEU A 275 17.52 -1.77 3.52
CA LEU A 275 17.39 -2.89 4.46
C LEU A 275 16.01 -2.93 5.12
N GLU A 276 15.40 -1.78 5.40
CA GLU A 276 14.01 -1.70 5.88
C GLU A 276 13.02 -2.21 4.83
N GLU A 277 13.18 -1.84 3.56
CA GLU A 277 12.35 -2.40 2.49
C GLU A 277 12.54 -3.92 2.31
N LEU A 278 13.78 -4.41 2.45
CA LEU A 278 14.03 -5.86 2.45
C LEU A 278 13.37 -6.55 3.66
N SER A 279 13.34 -5.92 4.84
CA SER A 279 12.70 -6.49 6.03
C SER A 279 11.18 -6.64 5.91
N LYS A 280 10.54 -5.84 5.05
CA LYS A 280 9.12 -6.02 4.70
C LYS A 280 8.88 -7.20 3.78
N ILE A 281 9.90 -7.61 3.03
CA ILE A 281 9.84 -8.77 2.13
C ILE A 281 10.18 -10.04 2.90
N PHE A 282 11.19 -10.03 3.78
CA PHE A 282 11.59 -11.22 4.53
C PHE A 282 10.79 -11.37 5.82
N LEU A 283 9.84 -12.30 5.81
CA LEU A 283 8.91 -12.49 6.91
C LEU A 283 9.50 -13.46 7.96
N PRO A 284 9.46 -13.12 9.26
CA PRO A 284 10.06 -13.96 10.30
C PRO A 284 9.38 -15.32 10.42
N SER A 285 10.19 -16.39 10.40
CA SER A 285 9.73 -17.78 10.42
C SER A 285 8.80 -18.12 11.59
N LYS A 286 9.05 -17.52 12.76
CA LYS A 286 8.29 -17.72 14.01
C LYS A 286 6.92 -17.04 14.01
N SER A 287 6.61 -16.21 13.01
CA SER A 287 5.35 -15.47 12.93
C SER A 287 4.24 -16.27 12.25
N PHE A 288 4.57 -17.45 11.71
CA PHE A 288 3.62 -18.33 11.03
C PHE A 288 3.08 -19.38 12.01
N GLU A 289 1.76 -19.50 12.06
CA GLU A 289 1.03 -20.42 12.94
C GLU A 289 0.07 -21.27 12.10
N ASP A 290 -0.49 -22.35 12.69
CA ASP A 290 -1.53 -23.18 12.07
C ASP A 290 -1.19 -23.66 10.64
N VAL A 291 0.06 -24.09 10.44
CA VAL A 291 0.58 -24.48 9.13
C VAL A 291 -0.05 -25.81 8.69
N GLN A 292 -0.69 -25.81 7.52
CA GLN A 292 -1.40 -26.96 6.96
C GLN A 292 -1.06 -27.14 5.49
N LYS A 293 -0.65 -28.34 5.10
CA LYS A 293 -0.40 -28.68 3.70
C LYS A 293 -1.71 -28.70 2.91
N ILE A 294 -1.74 -28.03 1.75
CA ILE A 294 -2.89 -27.98 0.85
C ILE A 294 -2.71 -28.94 -0.32
N SER A 295 -1.55 -28.92 -0.95
CA SER A 295 -1.32 -29.64 -2.21
C SER A 295 0.13 -30.08 -2.35
N ASP A 296 0.30 -31.26 -2.92
CA ASP A 296 1.54 -31.80 -3.47
C ASP A 296 1.56 -31.55 -4.99
N GLY A 297 2.27 -30.52 -5.41
CA GLY A 297 2.43 -30.21 -6.83
C GLY A 297 3.68 -30.86 -7.41
N THR A 298 3.66 -31.10 -8.72
CA THR A 298 4.83 -31.59 -9.47
C THR A 298 6.03 -30.65 -9.39
N HIS A 299 5.77 -29.35 -9.24
CA HIS A 299 6.80 -28.30 -9.25
C HIS A 299 6.90 -27.52 -7.95
N ALA A 300 5.82 -27.46 -7.16
CA ALA A 300 5.80 -26.78 -5.89
C ALA A 300 4.74 -27.37 -4.96
N ASN A 301 5.07 -27.41 -3.67
CA ASN A 301 4.14 -27.77 -2.61
C ASN A 301 3.50 -26.50 -2.07
N ILE A 302 2.18 -26.55 -1.86
CA ILE A 302 1.42 -25.42 -1.33
C ILE A 302 0.94 -25.78 0.07
N SER A 303 1.21 -24.90 1.03
CA SER A 303 0.64 -24.95 2.38
C SER A 303 -0.09 -23.65 2.68
N LYS A 304 -1.07 -23.68 3.59
CA LYS A 304 -1.62 -22.46 4.21
C LYS A 304 -1.08 -22.28 5.61
N ALA A 305 -0.96 -21.05 6.04
CA ALA A 305 -0.56 -20.69 7.40
C ALA A 305 -1.30 -19.42 7.84
N ARG A 306 -1.32 -19.16 9.14
CA ARG A 306 -1.79 -17.91 9.72
C ARG A 306 -0.60 -16.98 9.94
N TYR A 307 -0.64 -15.78 9.37
CA TYR A 307 0.32 -14.70 9.55
C TYR A 307 -0.42 -13.40 9.89
N GLU A 308 -0.07 -12.76 11.02
CA GLU A 308 -0.72 -11.54 11.52
C GLU A 308 -2.27 -11.61 11.54
N LYS A 309 -2.82 -12.78 11.96
CA LYS A 309 -4.27 -13.09 11.98
C LYS A 309 -4.95 -13.26 10.61
N THR A 310 -4.19 -13.29 9.52
CA THR A 310 -4.71 -13.55 8.16
C THR A 310 -4.19 -14.87 7.62
N TRP A 311 -4.97 -15.51 6.74
CA TRP A 311 -4.50 -16.70 6.03
C TRP A 311 -3.59 -16.30 4.87
N VAL A 312 -2.47 -17.01 4.75
CA VAL A 312 -1.49 -16.85 3.68
C VAL A 312 -1.16 -18.21 3.06
N ALA A 313 -0.75 -18.20 1.79
CA ALA A 313 -0.27 -19.37 1.08
C ALA A 313 1.26 -19.39 1.07
N LEU A 314 1.85 -20.52 1.43
CA LEU A 314 3.28 -20.80 1.40
C LEU A 314 3.56 -21.71 0.20
N LYS A 315 4.31 -21.20 -0.78
CA LYS A 315 4.74 -21.97 -1.97
C LYS A 315 6.20 -22.37 -1.81
N ASP A 316 6.44 -23.67 -1.68
CA ASP A 316 7.76 -24.28 -1.59
C ASP A 316 8.08 -25.02 -2.91
N PHE A 317 9.26 -24.83 -3.47
CA PHE A 317 9.61 -25.39 -4.79
C PHE A 317 10.29 -26.74 -4.63
N CYS A 318 9.75 -27.76 -5.28
CA CYS A 318 10.25 -29.13 -5.19
C CYS A 318 11.70 -29.23 -5.70
N GLY A 319 12.54 -30.00 -5.01
CA GLY A 319 13.90 -30.34 -5.46
C GLY A 319 14.94 -29.22 -5.40
N TYR A 320 14.75 -28.18 -4.57
CA TYR A 320 15.63 -27.01 -4.49
C TYR A 320 15.83 -26.28 -5.83
N ASN A 321 14.74 -26.12 -6.60
CA ASN A 321 14.81 -25.36 -7.86
C ASN A 321 14.88 -23.84 -7.61
N ASN A 322 16.04 -23.38 -7.15
CA ASN A 322 16.30 -21.98 -6.82
C ASN A 322 16.11 -21.04 -8.03
N LYS A 323 16.35 -21.53 -9.25
CA LYS A 323 16.11 -20.75 -10.47
C LYS A 323 14.63 -20.45 -10.69
N ALA A 324 13.78 -21.46 -10.50
CA ALA A 324 12.33 -21.30 -10.60
C ALA A 324 11.78 -20.35 -9.52
N PHE A 325 12.23 -20.53 -8.27
CA PHE A 325 11.91 -19.62 -7.18
C PHE A 325 12.33 -18.19 -7.51
N HIS A 326 13.57 -17.98 -7.93
CA HIS A 326 14.13 -16.68 -8.27
C HIS A 326 13.35 -15.98 -9.38
N GLY A 327 13.10 -16.69 -10.49
CA GLY A 327 12.34 -16.17 -11.61
C GLY A 327 10.96 -15.69 -11.17
N GLU A 328 10.21 -16.55 -10.47
CA GLU A 328 8.85 -16.22 -10.01
C GLU A 328 8.86 -15.07 -8.98
N PHE A 329 9.80 -15.07 -8.04
CA PHE A 329 9.97 -14.00 -7.07
C PHE A 329 10.22 -12.64 -7.75
N LEU A 330 11.15 -12.58 -8.72
CA LEU A 330 11.48 -11.36 -9.42
C LEU A 330 10.30 -10.81 -10.22
N GLN A 331 9.51 -11.67 -10.84
CA GLN A 331 8.31 -11.24 -11.55
C GLN A 331 7.27 -10.70 -10.57
N LEU A 332 6.87 -11.50 -9.58
CA LEU A 332 5.84 -11.12 -8.62
C LEU A 332 6.18 -9.85 -7.84
N LYS A 333 7.48 -9.60 -7.54
CA LYS A 333 7.94 -8.36 -6.89
C LYS A 333 7.61 -7.10 -7.72
N LYS A 334 7.55 -7.20 -9.05
CA LYS A 334 7.26 -6.10 -9.99
C LYS A 334 5.76 -5.97 -10.33
N LEU A 335 4.92 -6.95 -9.96
CA LEU A 335 3.52 -7.03 -10.37
C LEU A 335 2.59 -6.56 -9.25
N LYS A 336 1.66 -5.65 -9.58
CA LYS A 336 0.66 -5.10 -8.66
C LYS A 336 -0.64 -4.88 -9.43
N HIS A 337 -1.56 -5.84 -9.32
CA HIS A 337 -2.88 -5.78 -9.94
C HIS A 337 -3.89 -6.57 -9.11
N LYS A 338 -5.17 -6.18 -9.12
CA LYS A 338 -6.23 -6.85 -8.33
C LYS A 338 -6.47 -8.31 -8.74
N ASN A 339 -6.23 -8.62 -10.03
CA ASN A 339 -6.38 -9.95 -10.64
C ASN A 339 -5.05 -10.70 -10.81
N ILE A 340 -4.01 -10.33 -10.07
CA ILE A 340 -2.74 -11.06 -10.00
C ILE A 340 -2.48 -11.39 -8.54
N VAL A 341 -2.06 -12.63 -8.27
CA VAL A 341 -1.75 -13.08 -6.91
C VAL A 341 -0.70 -12.17 -6.28
N ARG A 342 -1.02 -11.66 -5.10
CA ARG A 342 -0.14 -10.73 -4.37
C ARG A 342 0.95 -11.48 -3.63
N LEU A 343 2.20 -11.12 -3.92
CA LEU A 343 3.36 -11.48 -3.09
C LEU A 343 3.36 -10.65 -1.81
N LEU A 344 3.34 -11.33 -0.67
CA LEU A 344 3.44 -10.75 0.67
C LEU A 344 4.89 -10.70 1.14
N GLY A 345 5.70 -11.70 0.75
CA GLY A 345 7.09 -11.78 1.14
C GLY A 345 7.72 -13.14 0.86
N VAL A 346 8.84 -13.40 1.50
CA VAL A 346 9.63 -14.62 1.48
C VAL A 346 9.88 -15.06 2.91
N ALA A 347 9.71 -16.36 3.18
CA ALA A 347 10.02 -16.95 4.48
C ALA A 347 11.02 -18.10 4.33
N SER A 348 11.66 -18.48 5.43
CA SER A 348 12.61 -19.60 5.49
C SER A 348 12.49 -20.29 6.84
N GLY A 349 12.66 -21.61 6.89
CA GLY A 349 12.80 -22.33 8.16
C GLY A 349 11.55 -22.30 9.04
N ILE A 350 10.36 -22.22 8.43
CA ILE A 350 9.08 -22.39 9.13
C ILE A 350 9.06 -23.80 9.73
N LYS A 351 8.98 -23.87 11.06
CA LYS A 351 8.93 -25.12 11.82
C LYS A 351 7.59 -25.82 11.55
N ASP A 352 7.56 -27.15 11.66
CA ASP A 352 6.41 -28.04 11.42
C ASP A 352 6.20 -28.56 9.99
N ILE A 353 7.13 -28.32 9.07
CA ILE A 353 7.16 -29.05 7.79
C ILE A 353 8.53 -29.73 7.61
N GLU A 354 8.63 -30.99 8.01
CA GLU A 354 9.87 -31.80 7.99
C GLU A 354 10.52 -31.94 6.60
N SER A 355 9.78 -31.66 5.53
CA SER A 355 10.27 -31.74 4.15
C SER A 355 10.86 -30.43 3.59
N ILE A 356 10.76 -29.29 4.29
CA ILE A 356 11.13 -27.99 3.72
C ILE A 356 12.53 -27.56 4.16
N ARG A 357 13.42 -27.40 3.18
CA ARG A 357 14.82 -27.03 3.40
C ARG A 357 15.22 -25.72 2.70
N GLY A 358 14.27 -25.01 2.08
CA GLY A 358 14.48 -23.81 1.26
C GLY A 358 13.67 -22.58 1.65
N GLU A 359 13.76 -21.54 0.82
CA GLU A 359 12.92 -20.34 0.88
C GLU A 359 11.54 -20.59 0.27
N GLN A 360 10.51 -19.99 0.87
CA GLN A 360 9.12 -20.09 0.42
C GLN A 360 8.61 -18.73 -0.01
N LEU A 361 7.82 -18.69 -1.08
CA LEU A 361 7.04 -17.50 -1.40
C LEU A 361 5.83 -17.45 -0.49
N VAL A 362 5.59 -16.30 0.13
CA VAL A 362 4.41 -16.02 0.94
C VAL A 362 3.46 -15.20 0.08
N LEU A 363 2.34 -15.82 -0.31
CA LEU A 363 1.34 -15.26 -1.21
C LEU A 363 0.02 -15.03 -0.46
N GLU A 364 -0.85 -14.18 -1.01
CA GLU A 364 -2.22 -14.09 -0.53
C GLU A 364 -2.94 -15.44 -0.66
N TYR A 365 -3.71 -15.82 0.35
CA TYR A 365 -4.50 -17.04 0.32
C TYR A 365 -5.87 -16.80 -0.34
N CYS A 366 -6.21 -17.63 -1.32
CA CYS A 366 -7.49 -17.60 -2.02
C CYS A 366 -8.33 -18.81 -1.58
N SER A 367 -9.37 -18.56 -0.79
CA SER A 367 -10.10 -19.60 -0.06
C SER A 367 -10.95 -20.52 -0.93
N GLU A 368 -11.38 -20.07 -2.11
CA GLU A 368 -12.19 -20.88 -3.02
C GLU A 368 -11.37 -21.85 -3.89
N GLY A 369 -10.03 -21.86 -3.68
CA GLY A 369 -9.12 -22.74 -4.39
C GLY A 369 -8.89 -22.32 -5.83
N SER A 370 -8.47 -23.27 -6.67
CA SER A 370 -8.26 -23.03 -8.10
C SER A 370 -9.57 -23.07 -8.88
N LEU A 371 -9.60 -22.38 -10.01
CA LEU A 371 -10.74 -22.38 -10.92
C LEU A 371 -11.00 -23.79 -11.45
N ALA A 372 -9.97 -24.61 -11.67
CA ALA A 372 -10.13 -26.02 -12.05
C ALA A 372 -10.96 -26.83 -11.03
N GLN A 373 -10.81 -26.54 -9.73
CA GLN A 373 -11.64 -27.15 -8.68
C GLN A 373 -13.04 -26.52 -8.62
N ARG A 374 -13.11 -25.20 -8.82
CA ARG A 374 -14.34 -24.43 -8.69
C ARG A 374 -15.31 -24.64 -9.87
N ILE A 375 -14.80 -24.90 -11.08
CA ILE A 375 -15.56 -25.17 -12.32
C ILE A 375 -16.44 -26.41 -12.19
N LYS A 376 -16.04 -27.39 -11.38
CA LYS A 376 -16.80 -28.61 -11.09
C LYS A 376 -18.06 -28.37 -10.25
N LYS A 377 -18.20 -27.17 -9.65
CA LYS A 377 -19.39 -26.75 -8.91
C LYS A 377 -20.29 -25.90 -9.81
N PRO A 378 -21.62 -25.88 -9.59
CA PRO A 378 -22.52 -25.03 -10.36
C PRO A 378 -22.06 -23.57 -10.41
N PHE A 379 -22.07 -23.01 -11.61
CA PHE A 379 -21.72 -21.63 -11.88
C PHE A 379 -22.85 -20.96 -12.66
N LYS A 380 -23.31 -19.80 -12.18
CA LYS A 380 -24.21 -18.96 -12.98
C LYS A 380 -23.41 -18.37 -14.12
N PHE A 381 -24.08 -18.06 -15.23
CA PHE A 381 -23.43 -17.47 -16.39
C PHE A 381 -22.65 -16.19 -16.02
N MET A 382 -23.24 -15.32 -15.19
CA MET A 382 -22.60 -14.07 -14.77
C MET A 382 -21.30 -14.30 -13.99
N ASP A 383 -21.23 -15.32 -13.14
CA ASP A 383 -19.99 -15.68 -12.43
C ASP A 383 -18.88 -16.03 -13.44
N ARG A 384 -19.22 -16.76 -14.50
CA ARG A 384 -18.27 -17.14 -15.57
C ARG A 384 -17.77 -15.90 -16.32
N ILE A 385 -18.67 -14.96 -16.62
CA ILE A 385 -18.33 -13.69 -17.27
C ILE A 385 -17.44 -12.82 -16.37
N PHE A 386 -17.73 -12.73 -15.07
CA PHE A 386 -16.90 -11.96 -14.15
C PHE A 386 -15.51 -12.56 -14.00
N ILE A 387 -15.40 -13.88 -13.87
CA ILE A 387 -14.12 -14.57 -13.84
C ILE A 387 -13.36 -14.35 -15.16
N ALA A 388 -14.02 -14.51 -16.31
CA ALA A 388 -13.42 -14.26 -17.62
C ALA A 388 -12.87 -12.83 -17.75
N ARG A 389 -13.65 -11.84 -17.32
CA ARG A 389 -13.24 -10.43 -17.35
C ARG A 389 -12.07 -10.16 -16.40
N ASP A 390 -12.12 -10.69 -15.19
CA ASP A 390 -11.06 -10.53 -14.18
C ASP A 390 -9.72 -11.10 -14.69
N ILE A 391 -9.76 -12.29 -15.32
CA ILE A 391 -8.58 -12.88 -15.95
C ILE A 391 -8.09 -11.99 -17.10
N ALA A 392 -8.99 -11.51 -17.96
CA ALA A 392 -8.64 -10.65 -19.08
C ALA A 392 -8.02 -9.31 -18.62
N GLU A 393 -8.55 -8.67 -17.57
CA GLU A 393 -7.97 -7.46 -16.96
C GLU A 393 -6.58 -7.74 -16.34
N GLY A 394 -6.39 -8.91 -15.72
CA GLY A 394 -5.08 -9.33 -15.23
C GLY A 394 -4.04 -9.53 -16.33
N MET A 395 -4.44 -10.16 -17.44
CA MET A 395 -3.56 -10.38 -18.59
C MET A 395 -3.30 -9.12 -19.41
N GLU A 396 -4.29 -8.23 -19.54
CA GLU A 396 -4.12 -6.89 -20.11
C GLU A 396 -2.98 -6.15 -19.39
N TYR A 397 -2.99 -6.18 -18.06
CA TYR A 397 -1.92 -5.58 -17.26
C TYR A 397 -0.56 -6.26 -17.48
N LEU A 398 -0.50 -7.59 -17.60
CA LEU A 398 0.76 -8.30 -17.87
C LEU A 398 1.33 -7.95 -19.24
N HIS A 399 0.49 -7.96 -20.29
CA HIS A 399 0.90 -7.62 -21.64
C HIS A 399 1.31 -6.16 -21.77
N SER A 400 0.70 -5.25 -21.01
CA SER A 400 1.13 -3.84 -20.94
C SER A 400 2.55 -3.67 -20.39
N LYS A 401 3.09 -4.70 -19.73
CA LYS A 401 4.47 -4.76 -19.22
C LYS A 401 5.38 -5.62 -20.10
N GLU A 402 4.92 -6.01 -21.28
CA GLU A 402 5.65 -6.89 -22.20
C GLU A 402 6.03 -8.22 -21.53
N LEU A 403 5.09 -8.81 -20.76
CA LEU A 403 5.30 -10.09 -20.09
C LEU A 403 4.40 -11.18 -20.70
N LEU A 404 5.01 -12.29 -21.10
CA LEU A 404 4.34 -13.52 -21.50
C LEU A 404 4.10 -14.42 -20.29
N HIS A 405 2.86 -14.84 -20.05
CA HIS A 405 2.55 -15.75 -18.94
C HIS A 405 2.96 -17.20 -19.25
N ARG A 406 2.60 -17.70 -20.44
CA ARG A 406 2.94 -19.04 -21.01
C ARG A 406 2.39 -20.26 -20.28
N ASN A 407 1.68 -20.08 -19.16
CA ASN A 407 1.04 -21.17 -18.41
C ASN A 407 -0.38 -20.80 -17.95
N LEU A 408 -1.14 -20.08 -18.79
CA LEU A 408 -2.48 -19.61 -18.43
C LEU A 408 -3.49 -20.78 -18.54
N CYS A 409 -3.97 -21.27 -17.40
CA CYS A 409 -4.93 -22.37 -17.32
C CYS A 409 -5.79 -22.29 -16.06
N SER A 410 -6.92 -23.02 -16.00
CA SER A 410 -7.83 -22.98 -14.85
C SER A 410 -7.20 -23.43 -13.53
N SER A 411 -6.14 -24.24 -13.55
CA SER A 411 -5.36 -24.59 -12.34
C SER A 411 -4.55 -23.42 -11.78
N ASN A 412 -4.21 -22.45 -12.64
CA ASN A 412 -3.42 -21.26 -12.32
C ASN A 412 -4.27 -19.99 -12.18
N ILE A 413 -5.60 -20.15 -12.14
CA ILE A 413 -6.51 -19.11 -11.68
C ILE A 413 -7.00 -19.49 -10.30
N LEU A 414 -6.82 -18.61 -9.32
CA LEU A 414 -7.38 -18.78 -7.98
C LEU A 414 -8.60 -17.90 -7.81
N VAL A 415 -9.54 -18.34 -6.97
CA VAL A 415 -10.77 -17.58 -6.68
C VAL A 415 -10.76 -17.15 -5.22
N LYS A 416 -10.99 -15.85 -5.00
CA LYS A 416 -11.12 -15.26 -3.66
C LYS A 416 -12.50 -15.52 -3.07
N GLN A 417 -12.64 -15.31 -1.76
CA GLN A 417 -13.91 -15.48 -1.06
C GLN A 417 -15.03 -14.59 -1.63
N ASP A 418 -14.66 -13.41 -2.15
CA ASP A 418 -15.59 -12.47 -2.79
C ASP A 418 -15.90 -12.80 -4.26
N GLY A 419 -15.40 -13.92 -4.79
CA GLY A 419 -15.59 -14.34 -6.17
C GLY A 419 -14.57 -13.76 -7.16
N THR A 420 -13.69 -12.85 -6.73
CA THR A 420 -12.65 -12.27 -7.61
C THR A 420 -11.69 -13.35 -8.10
N ALA A 421 -11.43 -13.37 -9.42
CA ALA A 421 -10.43 -14.26 -10.00
C ALA A 421 -9.03 -13.61 -10.03
N VAL A 422 -8.00 -14.37 -9.66
CA VAL A 422 -6.61 -13.92 -9.67
C VAL A 422 -5.70 -14.92 -10.38
N ILE A 423 -4.79 -14.42 -11.20
CA ILE A 423 -3.80 -15.22 -11.93
C ILE A 423 -2.62 -15.53 -11.00
N CYS A 424 -2.16 -16.79 -10.99
CA CYS A 424 -1.00 -17.25 -10.22
C CYS A 424 -0.05 -18.11 -11.09
N ASP A 425 1.07 -18.54 -10.49
CA ASP A 425 2.14 -19.36 -11.11
C ASP A 425 2.93 -18.66 -12.24
N PHE A 426 3.75 -17.69 -11.86
CA PHE A 426 4.59 -16.90 -12.78
C PHE A 426 5.96 -17.52 -13.08
N ARG A 427 6.12 -18.80 -12.78
CA ARG A 427 7.40 -19.52 -12.92
C ARG A 427 7.90 -19.57 -14.37
N MET A 428 6.98 -19.61 -15.33
CA MET A 428 7.29 -19.64 -16.76
C MET A 428 7.27 -18.26 -17.40
N THR A 429 6.99 -17.20 -16.64
CA THR A 429 6.83 -15.85 -17.18
C THR A 429 8.17 -15.27 -17.64
N ILE A 430 8.17 -14.66 -18.83
CA ILE A 430 9.36 -14.02 -19.43
C ILE A 430 9.03 -12.62 -19.93
N GLU A 431 10.06 -11.78 -19.98
CA GLU A 431 10.03 -10.50 -20.69
C GLU A 431 10.05 -10.76 -22.20
N PHE A 432 9.07 -10.21 -22.91
CA PHE A 432 8.90 -10.30 -24.34
C PHE A 432 9.56 -9.10 -25.01
N SER A 433 10.31 -9.34 -26.09
CA SER A 433 10.94 -8.28 -26.89
C SER A 433 10.54 -8.32 -28.36
N GLU A 434 10.54 -9.50 -28.99
CA GLU A 434 10.18 -9.66 -30.41
C GLU A 434 9.47 -10.99 -30.72
N LYS A 435 10.18 -12.12 -30.63
CA LYS A 435 9.64 -13.48 -30.79
C LYS A 435 10.39 -14.46 -29.91
N VAL A 436 9.66 -15.40 -29.33
CA VAL A 436 10.22 -16.44 -28.47
C VAL A 436 10.30 -17.75 -29.23
N LYS A 437 11.49 -18.34 -29.30
CA LYS A 437 11.76 -19.61 -30.02
C LYS A 437 11.83 -20.84 -29.12
N GLU A 438 11.57 -20.68 -27.83
CA GLU A 438 11.53 -21.79 -26.86
C GLU A 438 10.28 -22.64 -27.10
N LYS A 439 10.44 -23.85 -27.63
CA LYS A 439 9.33 -24.75 -27.93
C LYS A 439 8.71 -25.33 -26.66
N PHE A 440 7.39 -25.47 -26.69
CA PHE A 440 6.60 -26.14 -25.64
C PHE A 440 6.06 -27.49 -26.11
N ASP A 441 5.68 -28.32 -25.15
CA ASP A 441 4.99 -29.57 -25.44
C ASP A 441 3.64 -29.29 -26.11
N ASN A 442 3.27 -30.17 -27.04
CA ASN A 442 1.98 -30.11 -27.70
C ASN A 442 0.87 -30.44 -26.68
N HIS A 443 0.23 -29.40 -26.16
CA HIS A 443 -0.86 -29.48 -25.20
C HIS A 443 -2.02 -28.62 -25.70
N PRO A 444 -3.30 -29.03 -25.55
CA PRO A 444 -4.47 -28.26 -26.00
C PRO A 444 -4.56 -26.80 -25.54
N ARG A 445 -3.79 -26.41 -24.52
CA ARG A 445 -3.76 -25.07 -23.92
C ARG A 445 -2.69 -24.19 -24.55
N SER A 446 -1.64 -24.81 -25.07
CA SER A 446 -0.55 -24.14 -25.76
C SER A 446 -1.04 -23.79 -27.15
N ALA A 447 -0.76 -22.57 -27.59
CA ALA A 447 -1.04 -22.20 -28.97
C ALA A 447 -0.19 -23.07 -29.91
N PRO A 448 -0.72 -23.57 -31.05
CA PRO A 448 0.03 -24.47 -31.93
C PRO A 448 1.39 -23.91 -32.37
N GLU A 449 1.49 -22.59 -32.58
CA GLU A 449 2.76 -21.94 -32.95
C GLU A 449 3.85 -22.01 -31.85
N MET A 450 3.49 -22.33 -30.60
CA MET A 450 4.46 -22.55 -29.51
C MET A 450 5.22 -23.87 -29.66
N THR A 451 4.79 -24.75 -30.57
CA THR A 451 5.45 -26.02 -30.89
C THR A 451 6.34 -25.93 -32.13
N GLU A 452 6.24 -24.81 -32.87
CA GLU A 452 6.88 -24.59 -34.17
C GLU A 452 8.21 -23.82 -34.04
N ASP A 453 9.03 -23.84 -35.09
CA ASP A 453 10.32 -23.13 -35.13
C ASP A 453 10.20 -21.61 -35.37
N GLU A 454 9.06 -21.15 -35.86
CA GLU A 454 8.83 -19.75 -36.24
C GLU A 454 8.69 -18.80 -35.04
N GLY A 455 8.47 -19.38 -33.85
CA GLY A 455 8.35 -18.68 -32.58
C GLY A 455 7.02 -17.96 -32.39
N TYR A 456 6.72 -17.61 -31.14
CA TYR A 456 5.45 -17.03 -30.70
C TYR A 456 5.63 -15.68 -30.01
N ASP A 457 4.50 -14.99 -29.83
CA ASP A 457 4.40 -13.66 -29.22
C ASP A 457 3.26 -13.60 -28.18
N LEU A 458 2.90 -12.40 -27.73
CA LEU A 458 1.83 -12.14 -26.75
C LEU A 458 0.48 -12.78 -27.14
N SER A 459 0.18 -12.97 -28.43
CA SER A 459 -1.07 -13.58 -28.89
C SER A 459 -1.19 -15.07 -28.53
N SER A 460 -0.10 -15.73 -28.14
CA SER A 460 -0.14 -17.11 -27.64
C SER A 460 -0.88 -17.22 -26.30
N ASP A 461 -0.73 -16.24 -25.39
CA ASP A 461 -1.49 -16.19 -24.14
C ASP A 461 -2.99 -15.93 -24.40
N VAL A 462 -3.33 -15.23 -25.48
CA VAL A 462 -4.73 -15.01 -25.91
C VAL A 462 -5.36 -16.34 -26.32
N TYR A 463 -4.62 -17.18 -27.05
CA TYR A 463 -5.08 -18.53 -27.39
C TYR A 463 -5.34 -19.35 -26.12
N SER A 464 -4.38 -19.37 -25.18
CA SER A 464 -4.54 -20.06 -23.89
C SER A 464 -5.75 -19.54 -23.10
N PHE A 465 -6.02 -18.23 -23.16
CA PHE A 465 -7.23 -17.64 -22.58
C PHE A 465 -8.50 -18.14 -23.27
N GLY A 466 -8.53 -18.24 -24.60
CA GLY A 466 -9.65 -18.82 -25.34
C GLY A 466 -9.95 -20.27 -24.93
N MET A 467 -8.91 -21.07 -24.71
CA MET A 467 -9.04 -22.43 -24.20
C MET A 467 -9.54 -22.46 -22.75
N LEU A 468 -9.14 -21.50 -21.92
CA LEU A 468 -9.66 -21.33 -20.56
C LEU A 468 -11.14 -20.91 -20.54
N LEU A 469 -11.57 -20.07 -21.48
CA LEU A 469 -12.98 -19.72 -21.67
C LEU A 469 -13.82 -20.95 -22.02
N LEU A 470 -13.25 -21.90 -22.78
CA LEU A 470 -13.92 -23.17 -23.09
C LEU A 470 -14.09 -24.05 -21.83
N GLU A 471 -13.09 -24.10 -20.94
CA GLU A 471 -13.23 -24.77 -19.62
C GLU A 471 -14.34 -24.09 -18.80
N LEU A 472 -14.28 -22.76 -18.72
CA LEU A 472 -15.25 -21.94 -17.98
C LEU A 472 -16.67 -22.16 -18.46
N ALA A 473 -16.88 -22.34 -19.76
CA ALA A 473 -18.21 -22.40 -20.34
C ALA A 473 -18.76 -23.83 -20.45
N SER A 474 -17.90 -24.83 -20.60
CA SER A 474 -18.29 -26.24 -20.52
C SER A 474 -18.58 -26.71 -19.09
N GLY A 475 -18.00 -26.05 -18.08
CA GLY A 475 -18.09 -26.55 -16.70
C GLY A 475 -17.16 -27.74 -16.43
N LYS A 476 -16.18 -27.99 -17.32
CA LYS A 476 -15.26 -29.13 -17.30
C LYS A 476 -13.83 -28.66 -17.57
N THR A 477 -12.83 -29.41 -17.12
CA THR A 477 -11.45 -29.15 -17.52
C THR A 477 -11.19 -29.63 -18.95
N LEU A 478 -10.16 -29.13 -19.62
CA LEU A 478 -9.87 -29.57 -21.00
C LEU A 478 -9.59 -31.07 -21.11
N GLU A 479 -9.03 -31.70 -20.08
CA GLU A 479 -8.80 -33.15 -20.04
C GLU A 479 -10.11 -33.96 -20.03
N GLU A 480 -11.19 -33.35 -19.56
CA GLU A 480 -12.53 -33.95 -19.51
C GLU A 480 -13.32 -33.68 -20.81
N LEU A 481 -12.78 -32.89 -21.72
CA LEU A 481 -13.39 -32.55 -23.01
C LEU A 481 -12.80 -33.38 -24.15
N THR A 482 -13.68 -33.88 -25.01
CA THR A 482 -13.27 -34.43 -26.31
C THR A 482 -13.17 -33.27 -27.30
N LEU A 483 -11.95 -32.90 -27.66
CA LEU A 483 -11.66 -31.84 -28.62
C LEU A 483 -11.32 -32.43 -29.97
N ASP A 484 -11.96 -31.92 -31.02
CA ASP A 484 -11.59 -32.18 -32.40
C ASP A 484 -10.54 -31.15 -32.84
N TYR A 485 -9.61 -31.56 -33.70
CA TYR A 485 -8.54 -30.71 -34.20
C TYR A 485 -8.57 -30.65 -35.72
N LYS A 486 -8.19 -29.50 -36.27
CA LYS A 486 -7.92 -29.31 -37.69
C LYS A 486 -6.56 -29.91 -38.06
N GLU A 487 -6.30 -30.08 -39.36
CA GLU A 487 -4.97 -30.50 -39.85
C GLU A 487 -3.86 -29.52 -39.43
N SER A 488 -4.18 -28.24 -39.24
CA SER A 488 -3.26 -27.22 -38.74
C SER A 488 -2.93 -27.34 -37.25
N GLY A 489 -3.51 -28.31 -36.53
CA GLY A 489 -3.29 -28.51 -35.09
C GLY A 489 -4.16 -27.63 -34.18
N TYR A 490 -4.92 -26.69 -34.74
CA TYR A 490 -5.87 -25.86 -34.00
C TYR A 490 -7.15 -26.60 -33.66
N VAL A 491 -7.78 -26.26 -32.52
CA VAL A 491 -9.06 -26.84 -32.12
C VAL A 491 -10.16 -26.48 -33.12
N ASN A 492 -10.91 -27.48 -33.55
CA ASN A 492 -12.10 -27.29 -34.38
C ASN A 492 -13.30 -26.90 -33.50
N LEU A 493 -13.81 -25.68 -33.69
CA LEU A 493 -14.94 -25.13 -32.95
C LEU A 493 -16.26 -25.12 -33.72
N ASP A 494 -16.37 -25.86 -34.84
CA ASP A 494 -17.61 -25.94 -35.62
C ASP A 494 -18.74 -26.59 -34.81
N ASN A 495 -18.42 -27.59 -33.98
CA ASN A 495 -19.35 -28.26 -33.06
C ASN A 495 -19.38 -27.66 -31.63
N SER A 496 -18.81 -26.46 -31.44
CA SER A 496 -18.60 -25.85 -30.11
C SER A 496 -19.88 -25.72 -29.26
N ARG A 497 -21.07 -25.63 -29.85
CA ARG A 497 -22.34 -25.57 -29.10
C ARG A 497 -22.61 -26.84 -28.28
N GLN A 498 -22.13 -28.00 -28.72
CA GLN A 498 -22.24 -29.26 -27.95
C GLN A 498 -21.25 -29.30 -26.77
N LEU A 499 -20.10 -28.62 -26.89
CA LEU A 499 -19.11 -28.50 -25.82
C LEU A 499 -19.58 -27.60 -24.66
N MET A 500 -20.61 -26.77 -24.91
CA MET A 500 -21.10 -25.71 -24.02
C MET A 500 -22.39 -26.07 -23.27
N GLY A 501 -22.78 -27.35 -23.26
CA GLY A 501 -24.07 -27.85 -22.78
C GLY A 501 -24.44 -27.58 -21.31
N SER A 502 -23.59 -26.86 -20.56
CA SER A 502 -23.87 -26.40 -19.19
C SER A 502 -24.56 -25.03 -19.12
N ILE A 503 -24.65 -24.29 -20.23
CA ILE A 503 -25.32 -22.98 -20.31
C ILE A 503 -26.73 -23.17 -20.87
N SER A 504 -27.74 -22.81 -20.09
CA SER A 504 -29.16 -23.03 -20.45
C SER A 504 -29.73 -22.00 -21.44
N ASN A 505 -29.08 -20.85 -21.61
CA ASN A 505 -29.53 -19.75 -22.46
C ASN A 505 -28.68 -19.67 -23.73
N ASP A 506 -29.35 -19.70 -24.88
CA ASP A 506 -28.70 -19.70 -26.20
C ASP A 506 -27.89 -18.44 -26.48
N ALA A 507 -28.38 -17.25 -26.08
CA ALA A 507 -27.67 -15.99 -26.32
C ALA A 507 -26.40 -15.85 -25.45
N GLU A 508 -26.44 -16.40 -24.25
CA GLU A 508 -25.31 -16.47 -23.31
C GLU A 508 -24.22 -17.41 -23.83
N ALA A 509 -24.63 -18.60 -24.30
CA ALA A 509 -23.73 -19.57 -24.91
C ALA A 509 -23.11 -19.02 -26.20
N GLU A 510 -23.90 -18.39 -27.07
CA GLU A 510 -23.43 -17.81 -28.34
C GLU A 510 -22.39 -16.70 -28.11
N PHE A 511 -22.56 -15.86 -27.09
CA PHE A 511 -21.57 -14.84 -26.76
C PHE A 511 -20.22 -15.45 -26.37
N LEU A 512 -20.20 -16.40 -25.44
CA LEU A 512 -18.96 -17.06 -25.02
C LEU A 512 -18.32 -17.85 -26.16
N VAL A 513 -19.10 -18.55 -26.98
CA VAL A 513 -18.58 -19.22 -28.19
C VAL A 513 -17.93 -18.20 -29.14
N SER A 514 -18.58 -17.06 -29.37
CA SER A 514 -18.03 -16.01 -30.22
C SER A 514 -16.70 -15.50 -29.69
N LEU A 515 -16.61 -15.26 -28.38
CA LEU A 515 -15.38 -14.80 -27.74
C LEU A 515 -14.26 -15.85 -27.82
N VAL A 516 -14.57 -17.13 -27.56
CA VAL A 516 -13.62 -18.25 -27.70
C VAL A 516 -13.07 -18.28 -29.13
N LYS A 517 -13.94 -18.28 -30.15
CA LYS A 517 -13.52 -18.34 -31.56
C LYS A 517 -12.56 -17.21 -31.91
N LYS A 518 -12.87 -15.98 -31.50
CA LYS A 518 -12.00 -14.81 -31.72
C LYS A 518 -10.66 -14.88 -30.97
N CYS A 519 -10.56 -15.66 -29.89
CA CYS A 519 -9.31 -15.84 -29.15
C CYS A 519 -8.42 -16.95 -29.72
N VAL A 520 -9.00 -17.96 -30.38
CA VAL A 520 -8.27 -19.14 -30.90
C VAL A 520 -8.11 -19.15 -32.42
N GLU A 521 -8.21 -17.99 -33.07
CA GLU A 521 -7.97 -17.84 -34.52
C GLU A 521 -6.58 -18.34 -34.93
N GLU A 522 -6.51 -18.97 -36.11
CA GLU A 522 -5.26 -19.55 -36.65
C GLU A 522 -4.26 -18.45 -36.99
N ALA A 523 -4.73 -17.35 -37.59
CA ALA A 523 -3.91 -16.16 -37.80
C ALA A 523 -3.73 -15.42 -36.46
N THR A 524 -2.51 -15.46 -35.92
CA THR A 524 -2.14 -14.81 -34.65
C THR A 524 -2.55 -13.33 -34.60
N SER A 525 -2.39 -12.61 -35.72
CA SER A 525 -2.76 -11.21 -35.89
C SER A 525 -4.27 -10.94 -35.91
N SER A 526 -5.09 -11.98 -36.09
CA SER A 526 -6.57 -11.87 -36.08
C SER A 526 -7.17 -12.15 -34.70
N ARG A 527 -6.36 -12.62 -33.74
CA ARG A 527 -6.79 -12.83 -32.36
C ARG A 527 -7.02 -11.47 -31.69
N LEU A 528 -8.05 -11.39 -30.84
CA LEU A 528 -8.28 -10.18 -30.04
C LEU A 528 -7.15 -9.96 -29.04
N SER A 529 -6.76 -8.71 -28.85
CA SER A 529 -5.93 -8.33 -27.70
C SER A 529 -6.75 -8.35 -26.40
N PHE A 530 -6.09 -8.51 -25.24
CA PHE A 530 -6.79 -8.44 -23.95
C PHE A 530 -7.58 -7.14 -23.71
N PRO A 531 -7.09 -5.94 -24.08
CA PRO A 531 -7.91 -4.73 -24.05
C PRO A 531 -9.21 -4.84 -24.85
N GLU A 532 -9.15 -5.43 -26.06
CA GLU A 532 -10.34 -5.62 -26.91
C GLU A 532 -11.30 -6.65 -26.31
N ILE A 533 -10.78 -7.72 -25.71
CA ILE A 533 -11.57 -8.73 -24.98
C ILE A 533 -12.34 -8.09 -23.82
N VAL A 534 -11.64 -7.30 -22.99
CA VAL A 534 -12.24 -6.61 -21.85
C VAL A 534 -13.36 -5.67 -22.32
N GLU A 535 -13.13 -4.96 -23.42
CA GLU A 535 -14.11 -4.03 -24.00
C GLU A 535 -15.31 -4.77 -24.61
N GLU A 536 -15.10 -5.90 -25.29
CA GLU A 536 -16.16 -6.75 -25.84
C GLU A 536 -17.08 -7.28 -24.72
N ILE A 537 -16.49 -7.74 -23.61
CA ILE A 537 -17.25 -8.17 -22.42
C ILE A 537 -18.05 -7.02 -21.83
N ARG A 538 -17.47 -5.82 -21.73
CA ARG A 538 -18.15 -4.63 -21.15
C ARG A 538 -19.30 -4.12 -22.02
N LYS A 539 -19.16 -4.15 -23.35
CA LYS A 539 -20.17 -3.66 -24.30
C LYS A 539 -21.35 -4.62 -24.48
N ASN A 540 -21.19 -5.89 -24.12
CA ASN A 540 -22.19 -6.90 -24.43
C ASN A 540 -23.48 -6.72 -23.61
N LYS A 541 -24.63 -6.64 -24.31
CA LYS A 541 -25.95 -6.44 -23.70
C LYS A 541 -26.37 -7.59 -22.78
N VAL A 542 -25.96 -8.83 -23.05
CA VAL A 542 -26.26 -10.02 -22.22
C VAL A 542 -25.60 -9.87 -20.84
N CYS A 543 -24.38 -9.31 -20.80
CA CYS A 543 -23.65 -9.04 -19.57
C CYS A 543 -24.23 -7.84 -18.78
N ALA A 544 -25.09 -7.04 -19.39
CA ALA A 544 -25.72 -5.87 -18.77
C ALA A 544 -27.06 -6.17 -18.08
N ILE A 545 -27.67 -7.34 -18.33
CA ILE A 545 -29.09 -7.62 -18.00
C ILE A 545 -29.31 -8.38 -16.68
N HIS A 546 -28.32 -9.09 -16.13
CA HIS A 546 -28.52 -9.90 -14.91
C HIS A 546 -27.76 -9.36 -13.69
N LYS A 547 -28.47 -8.66 -12.80
CA LYS A 547 -28.05 -8.45 -11.40
C LYS A 547 -29.06 -9.13 -10.48
N GLU A 548 -28.64 -10.23 -9.86
CA GLU A 548 -29.32 -10.83 -8.71
C GLU A 548 -29.24 -9.93 -7.47
N PRO A 549 -30.07 -10.16 -6.43
CA PRO A 549 -30.36 -9.16 -5.40
C PRO A 549 -29.13 -8.92 -4.52
N LEU A 550 -28.76 -7.64 -4.42
CA LEU A 550 -27.71 -7.15 -3.55
C LEU A 550 -28.19 -7.21 -2.10
N ASP A 551 -27.52 -7.99 -1.25
CA ASP A 551 -27.82 -8.06 0.18
C ASP A 551 -27.45 -6.71 0.83
N PRO A 552 -28.42 -5.95 1.39
CA PRO A 552 -28.15 -4.60 1.85
C PRO A 552 -27.41 -4.62 3.20
N VAL A 553 -26.15 -4.18 3.20
CA VAL A 553 -25.29 -4.09 4.41
C VAL A 553 -25.62 -2.84 5.26
N PHE A 554 -26.36 -1.88 4.71
CA PHE A 554 -26.77 -0.65 5.40
C PHE A 554 -28.05 -0.07 4.79
N GLN A 555 -29.00 0.36 5.62
CA GLN A 555 -30.26 0.98 5.19
C GLN A 555 -30.42 2.37 5.81
N TRP A 556 -30.52 3.41 4.97
CA TRP A 556 -31.03 4.72 5.38
C TRP A 556 -32.30 5.04 4.59
N ARG A 557 -33.32 5.61 5.25
CA ARG A 557 -34.64 5.84 4.67
C ARG A 557 -35.12 7.25 5.01
N ASN A 558 -35.66 7.96 4.01
CA ASN A 558 -36.51 9.14 4.22
C ASN A 558 -37.80 9.00 3.39
N ASP A 559 -38.59 10.07 3.29
CA ASP A 559 -39.87 10.05 2.57
C ASP A 559 -39.72 9.89 1.04
N PHE A 560 -38.52 10.14 0.51
CA PHE A 560 -38.25 10.17 -0.94
C PHE A 560 -37.35 9.02 -1.42
N TYR A 561 -36.42 8.55 -0.59
CA TYR A 561 -35.38 7.59 -0.93
C TYR A 561 -35.19 6.52 0.15
N GLU A 562 -34.79 5.33 -0.31
CA GLU A 562 -34.05 4.36 0.48
C GLU A 562 -32.64 4.22 -0.10
N VAL A 563 -31.62 4.36 0.74
CA VAL A 563 -30.22 4.23 0.35
C VAL A 563 -29.69 2.93 0.91
N TYR A 564 -29.22 2.07 -0.01
CA TYR A 564 -28.60 0.81 0.32
C TYR A 564 -27.10 0.87 0.04
N LYS A 565 -26.29 0.47 1.01
CA LYS A 565 -24.89 0.13 0.74
C LYS A 565 -24.85 -1.30 0.24
N ALA A 566 -24.36 -1.48 -0.97
CA ALA A 566 -24.18 -2.79 -1.56
C ALA A 566 -22.74 -2.99 -2.02
N HIS A 567 -22.32 -4.24 -2.08
CA HIS A 567 -21.08 -4.62 -2.73
C HIS A 567 -21.42 -4.94 -4.17
N LEU A 568 -20.81 -4.23 -5.11
CA LEU A 568 -20.81 -4.70 -6.48
C LEU A 568 -19.73 -5.78 -6.53
N ASP A 569 -20.13 -7.05 -6.73
CA ASP A 569 -19.31 -8.26 -6.58
C ASP A 569 -18.01 -8.32 -7.41
N THR A 570 -17.63 -7.24 -8.08
CA THR A 570 -16.41 -7.18 -8.88
C THR A 570 -15.54 -5.96 -8.62
N SER A 571 -15.77 -5.26 -7.51
CA SER A 571 -14.94 -4.16 -7.08
C SER A 571 -14.99 -4.07 -5.56
N THR A 572 -13.85 -3.85 -4.92
CA THR A 572 -13.77 -3.36 -3.53
C THR A 572 -14.50 -2.02 -3.32
N VAL A 573 -15.08 -1.47 -4.38
CA VAL A 573 -15.94 -0.30 -4.40
C VAL A 573 -17.31 -0.73 -3.90
N ASN A 574 -17.60 -0.32 -2.66
CA ASN A 574 -18.97 -0.20 -2.18
C ASN A 574 -19.79 0.60 -3.24
N ILE A 575 -21.10 0.43 -3.32
CA ILE A 575 -21.98 1.29 -4.13
C ILE A 575 -23.16 1.74 -3.28
N PHE A 576 -23.68 2.95 -3.56
CA PHE A 576 -24.94 3.39 -2.99
C PHE A 576 -26.06 3.19 -4.01
N ILE A 577 -27.07 2.44 -3.61
CA ILE A 577 -28.30 2.29 -4.40
C ILE A 577 -29.33 3.23 -3.83
N PHE A 578 -29.76 4.18 -4.65
CA PHE A 578 -30.84 5.10 -4.29
C PHE A 578 -32.13 4.55 -4.90
N VAL A 579 -33.03 4.12 -4.03
CA VAL A 579 -34.36 3.64 -4.37
C VAL A 579 -35.34 4.79 -4.15
N SER A 580 -35.76 5.43 -5.24
CA SER A 580 -36.87 6.40 -5.19
C SER A 580 -38.15 5.68 -4.76
N LYS A 581 -38.87 6.26 -3.80
CA LYS A 581 -40.21 5.79 -3.40
C LYS A 581 -41.31 6.25 -4.36
N GLU A 582 -41.06 7.33 -5.11
CA GLU A 582 -41.94 7.76 -6.20
C GLU A 582 -41.62 6.92 -7.44
N THR A 583 -42.66 6.40 -8.11
CA THR A 583 -42.58 5.75 -9.42
C THR A 583 -42.10 6.79 -10.43
N THR A 584 -40.79 6.94 -10.56
CA THR A 584 -40.19 7.76 -11.59
C THR A 584 -40.54 7.17 -12.95
N ASP A 585 -41.02 8.03 -13.86
CA ASP A 585 -41.39 7.64 -15.21
C ASP A 585 -40.18 7.03 -15.93
N LYS A 586 -40.27 5.73 -16.23
CA LYS A 586 -39.16 4.88 -16.69
C LYS A 586 -38.50 5.45 -17.96
N GLU A 587 -39.29 6.08 -18.82
CA GLU A 587 -38.85 6.66 -20.09
C GLU A 587 -38.03 7.95 -19.90
N VAL A 588 -38.40 8.79 -18.92
CA VAL A 588 -37.69 10.05 -18.64
C VAL A 588 -36.30 9.77 -18.08
N LEU A 589 -36.18 8.78 -17.20
CA LEU A 589 -34.91 8.37 -16.63
C LEU A 589 -33.95 7.78 -17.68
N GLU A 590 -34.46 6.93 -18.57
CA GLU A 590 -33.67 6.32 -19.65
C GLU A 590 -33.14 7.37 -20.65
N LYS A 591 -33.94 8.40 -20.95
CA LYS A 591 -33.54 9.50 -21.85
C LYS A 591 -32.40 10.36 -21.28
N GLU A 592 -32.36 10.52 -19.96
CA GLU A 592 -31.45 11.46 -19.30
C GLU A 592 -30.22 10.76 -18.70
N LEU A 593 -30.24 9.43 -18.60
CA LEU A 593 -29.15 8.61 -18.09
C LEU A 593 -27.80 8.88 -18.80
N PRO A 594 -27.71 9.01 -20.13
CA PRO A 594 -26.44 9.25 -20.80
C PRO A 594 -25.79 10.58 -20.38
N PHE A 595 -26.61 11.62 -20.17
CA PHE A 595 -26.11 12.90 -19.68
C PHE A 595 -25.60 12.80 -18.24
N ILE A 596 -26.38 12.20 -17.35
CA ILE A 596 -26.02 12.11 -15.93
C ILE A 596 -24.77 11.23 -15.73
N VAL A 597 -24.62 10.15 -16.50
CA VAL A 597 -23.42 9.28 -16.48
C VAL A 597 -22.19 10.01 -17.06
N SER A 598 -22.36 10.86 -18.08
CA SER A 598 -21.23 11.61 -18.66
C SER A 598 -20.80 12.83 -17.85
N LEU A 599 -21.63 13.30 -16.91
CA LEU A 599 -21.35 14.47 -16.09
C LEU A 599 -20.26 14.20 -15.04
N LYS A 600 -19.07 14.78 -15.24
CA LYS A 600 -17.94 14.68 -14.31
C LYS A 600 -17.73 15.99 -13.55
N HIS A 601 -17.83 15.95 -12.22
CA HIS A 601 -17.50 17.08 -11.35
C HIS A 601 -17.16 16.58 -9.93
N GLU A 602 -16.21 17.23 -9.25
CA GLU A 602 -15.70 16.77 -7.94
C GLU A 602 -16.75 16.77 -6.79
N ASN A 603 -17.74 17.65 -6.90
CA ASN A 603 -18.87 17.78 -5.97
C ASN A 603 -20.18 17.16 -6.48
N ILE A 604 -20.14 16.36 -7.54
CA ILE A 604 -21.30 15.59 -8.03
C ILE A 604 -20.94 14.11 -7.88
N ILE A 605 -21.83 13.33 -7.26
CA ILE A 605 -21.60 11.89 -7.15
C ILE A 605 -21.82 11.23 -8.51
N GLN A 606 -20.91 10.35 -8.89
CA GLN A 606 -20.95 9.71 -10.20
C GLN A 606 -22.02 8.62 -10.23
N LEU A 607 -22.96 8.75 -11.16
CA LEU A 607 -23.91 7.69 -11.47
C LEU A 607 -23.20 6.63 -12.33
N ARG A 608 -23.31 5.36 -11.92
CA ARG A 608 -22.77 4.19 -12.62
C ARG A 608 -23.77 3.54 -13.57
N GLY A 609 -25.06 3.66 -13.27
CA GLY A 609 -26.12 3.15 -14.13
C GLY A 609 -27.38 2.80 -13.35
N LEU A 610 -28.17 1.90 -13.93
CA LEU A 610 -29.40 1.39 -13.33
C LEU A 610 -29.22 -0.06 -12.86
N THR A 611 -29.93 -0.43 -11.81
CA THR A 611 -30.12 -1.82 -11.37
C THR A 611 -31.60 -2.09 -11.15
N THR A 612 -32.00 -3.34 -11.05
CA THR A 612 -33.36 -3.72 -10.68
C THR A 612 -33.28 -4.50 -9.40
N ILE A 613 -34.04 -4.08 -8.38
CA ILE A 613 -34.13 -4.79 -7.11
C ILE A 613 -35.56 -5.28 -6.97
N THR A 614 -35.69 -6.56 -6.66
CA THR A 614 -36.97 -7.17 -6.29
C THR A 614 -37.25 -6.77 -4.84
N THR A 615 -38.15 -5.81 -4.64
CA THR A 615 -38.62 -5.48 -3.28
C THR A 615 -39.51 -6.61 -2.75
N ALA A 616 -39.72 -6.70 -1.43
CA ALA A 616 -40.54 -7.73 -0.77
C ALA A 616 -41.98 -7.84 -1.32
N ASN A 617 -42.44 -6.85 -2.07
CA ASN A 617 -43.76 -6.82 -2.71
C ASN A 617 -43.75 -7.33 -4.17
N SER A 618 -42.66 -7.96 -4.63
CA SER A 618 -42.53 -8.58 -5.96
C SER A 618 -42.66 -7.64 -7.18
N GLN A 619 -42.57 -6.33 -6.99
CA GLN A 619 -42.47 -5.37 -8.10
C GLN A 619 -41.01 -5.14 -8.48
N LEU A 620 -40.68 -5.34 -9.77
CA LEU A 620 -39.39 -4.95 -10.37
C LEU A 620 -39.37 -3.43 -10.57
N ASN A 621 -38.64 -2.72 -9.71
CA ASN A 621 -38.38 -1.29 -9.90
C ASN A 621 -36.93 -1.08 -10.34
N LYS A 622 -36.72 -0.13 -11.27
CA LYS A 622 -35.37 0.31 -11.66
C LYS A 622 -34.85 1.30 -10.61
N HIS A 623 -33.62 1.12 -10.18
CA HIS A 623 -32.95 1.91 -9.15
C HIS A 623 -31.64 2.46 -9.66
N LEU A 624 -31.26 3.63 -9.16
CA LEU A 624 -30.03 4.32 -9.56
C LEU A 624 -28.86 3.79 -8.73
N VAL A 625 -27.77 3.45 -9.42
CA VAL A 625 -26.52 2.98 -8.80
C VAL A 625 -25.48 4.08 -8.90
N TYR A 626 -25.02 4.57 -7.76
CA TYR A 626 -23.97 5.57 -7.67
C TYR A 626 -22.70 4.99 -7.06
N ASP A 627 -21.58 5.66 -7.32
CA ASP A 627 -20.31 5.36 -6.65
C ASP A 627 -20.47 5.42 -5.12
N CYS A 628 -19.88 4.46 -4.39
CA CYS A 628 -19.70 4.69 -2.96
C CYS A 628 -18.55 5.64 -2.73
N LEU A 629 -18.73 6.38 -1.66
CA LEU A 629 -17.78 7.30 -1.14
C LEU A 629 -16.78 6.49 -0.30
N GLU A 630 -15.48 6.71 -0.51
CA GLU A 630 -14.41 6.01 0.24
C GLU A 630 -14.51 6.22 1.75
N GLU A 631 -15.19 7.28 2.17
CA GLU A 631 -15.48 7.59 3.56
C GLU A 631 -16.67 6.74 4.01
N SER A 632 -16.45 5.89 5.02
CA SER A 632 -17.48 5.00 5.56
C SER A 632 -18.71 5.80 6.01
N ILE A 633 -19.92 5.33 5.68
CA ILE A 633 -21.11 5.68 6.48
C ILE A 633 -21.00 4.89 7.78
N ASP A 634 -20.08 5.29 8.64
CA ASP A 634 -19.92 4.72 9.97
C ASP A 634 -20.81 5.47 10.96
N THR A 635 -21.31 4.75 11.96
CA THR A 635 -22.09 5.27 13.09
C THR A 635 -21.30 6.21 14.00
N THR A 636 -19.98 6.30 13.78
CA THR A 636 -19.05 7.19 14.46
C THR A 636 -18.88 8.51 13.68
N ASN A 637 -18.48 9.58 14.37
CA ASN A 637 -18.58 10.98 13.92
C ASN A 637 -17.83 11.39 12.62
N SER A 638 -17.22 10.47 11.88
CA SER A 638 -16.32 10.72 10.75
C SER A 638 -16.87 10.31 9.36
N GLY A 639 -18.15 9.93 9.25
CA GLY A 639 -18.77 9.52 7.98
C GLY A 639 -19.45 10.63 7.15
N ILE A 640 -19.86 10.30 5.93
CA ILE A 640 -20.66 11.19 5.05
C ILE A 640 -22.15 11.06 5.39
N TRP A 641 -22.83 12.18 5.61
CA TRP A 641 -24.24 12.22 6.00
C TRP A 641 -25.07 13.12 5.09
N PRO A 642 -26.37 12.81 4.87
CA PRO A 642 -27.32 13.79 4.37
C PRO A 642 -27.26 15.04 5.24
N ILE A 643 -27.19 16.22 4.61
CA ILE A 643 -27.05 17.47 5.36
C ILE A 643 -28.22 17.68 6.32
N THR A 644 -29.41 17.12 6.01
CA THR A 644 -30.58 17.09 6.88
C THR A 644 -30.25 16.56 8.28
N ARG A 645 -29.50 15.45 8.38
CA ARG A 645 -29.11 14.86 9.68
C ARG A 645 -28.15 15.75 10.46
N VAL A 646 -27.25 16.44 9.75
CA VAL A 646 -26.33 17.42 10.35
C VAL A 646 -27.12 18.59 10.95
N LEU A 647 -28.16 19.04 10.24
CA LEU A 647 -29.04 20.14 10.67
C LEU A 647 -30.01 19.73 11.80
N GLU A 648 -30.56 18.51 11.76
CA GLU A 648 -31.48 17.98 12.78
C GLU A 648 -30.78 17.65 14.10
N GLY A 649 -29.52 17.21 14.06
CA GLY A 649 -28.74 16.85 15.25
C GLY A 649 -28.30 18.04 16.13
N ASN A 650 -28.82 19.25 15.89
CA ASN A 650 -28.38 20.51 16.53
C ASN A 650 -26.86 20.76 16.47
N ARG A 651 -26.15 20.14 15.51
CA ARG A 651 -24.72 20.37 15.31
C ARG A 651 -24.53 21.64 14.52
N HIS A 652 -24.24 22.73 15.22
CA HIS A 652 -23.87 23.97 14.56
C HIS A 652 -22.55 23.78 13.79
N LEU A 653 -22.61 23.77 12.47
CA LEU A 653 -21.45 23.87 11.58
C LEU A 653 -20.57 25.07 11.98
N LYS A 654 -19.26 25.05 11.69
CA LYS A 654 -18.43 26.26 11.82
C LYS A 654 -18.71 27.19 10.64
N LYS A 655 -18.29 28.46 10.74
CA LYS A 655 -18.48 29.43 9.64
C LYS A 655 -17.73 29.00 8.38
N ALA A 656 -16.53 28.45 8.54
CA ALA A 656 -15.72 27.94 7.43
C ALA A 656 -16.44 26.81 6.69
N ASP A 657 -17.00 25.85 7.43
CA ASP A 657 -17.72 24.71 6.85
C ASP A 657 -18.96 25.15 6.06
N VAL A 658 -19.71 26.15 6.55
CA VAL A 658 -20.84 26.73 5.83
C VAL A 658 -20.41 27.39 4.51
N ILE A 659 -19.30 28.12 4.51
CA ILE A 659 -18.77 28.76 3.30
C ILE A 659 -18.30 27.69 2.32
N LYS A 660 -17.56 26.70 2.80
CA LYS A 660 -17.07 25.57 2.00
C LYS A 660 -18.23 24.81 1.34
N ALA A 661 -19.24 24.45 2.11
CA ALA A 661 -20.44 23.78 1.60
C ALA A 661 -21.15 24.62 0.54
N ALA A 662 -21.37 25.91 0.81
CA ALA A 662 -22.02 26.80 -0.14
C ALA A 662 -21.23 26.90 -1.46
N LYS A 663 -19.90 26.95 -1.41
CA LYS A 663 -19.03 26.96 -2.60
C LYS A 663 -19.19 25.68 -3.41
N GLU A 664 -18.97 24.53 -2.79
CA GLU A 664 -19.01 23.21 -3.42
C GLU A 664 -20.37 22.93 -4.07
N ILE A 665 -21.47 23.25 -3.36
CA ILE A 665 -22.84 23.11 -3.88
C ILE A 665 -23.06 24.05 -5.06
N SER A 666 -22.65 25.32 -4.95
CA SER A 666 -22.80 26.28 -6.05
C SER A 666 -21.98 25.91 -7.29
N SER A 667 -20.79 25.31 -7.10
CA SER A 667 -19.95 24.79 -8.19
C SER A 667 -20.62 23.63 -8.92
N ALA A 668 -21.13 22.65 -8.16
CA ALA A 668 -21.86 21.52 -8.73
C ALA A 668 -23.07 21.97 -9.56
N LEU A 669 -23.88 22.89 -9.02
CA LEU A 669 -25.03 23.44 -9.73
C LEU A 669 -24.62 24.27 -10.97
N ASN A 670 -23.52 25.03 -10.89
CA ASN A 670 -23.02 25.79 -12.01
C ASN A 670 -22.57 24.88 -13.16
N GLN A 671 -22.02 23.71 -12.83
CA GLN A 671 -21.69 22.69 -13.84
C GLN A 671 -22.93 22.20 -14.60
N LEU A 672 -24.09 22.06 -13.93
CA LEU A 672 -25.36 21.76 -14.61
C LEU A 672 -25.77 22.90 -15.54
N HIS A 673 -25.67 24.14 -15.06
CA HIS A 673 -26.07 25.33 -15.83
C HIS A 673 -25.22 25.55 -17.08
N ILE A 674 -23.93 25.19 -17.04
CA ILE A 674 -23.01 25.20 -18.19
C ILE A 674 -23.45 24.18 -19.26
N ASN A 675 -24.03 23.06 -18.83
CA ASN A 675 -24.54 22.02 -19.72
C ASN A 675 -26.02 22.24 -20.10
N GLU A 676 -26.55 23.45 -19.92
CA GLU A 676 -27.95 23.80 -20.21
C GLU A 676 -28.98 22.92 -19.48
N LYS A 677 -28.65 22.47 -18.27
CA LYS A 677 -29.53 21.71 -17.38
C LYS A 677 -29.73 22.45 -16.06
N THR A 678 -30.85 22.21 -15.40
CA THR A 678 -31.20 22.79 -14.09
C THR A 678 -31.68 21.69 -13.16
N HIS A 679 -31.49 21.84 -11.85
CA HIS A 679 -31.80 20.80 -10.87
C HIS A 679 -33.29 20.72 -10.54
N LYS A 680 -34.02 21.85 -10.51
CA LYS A 680 -35.49 21.95 -10.28
C LYS A 680 -36.03 21.44 -8.93
N ARG A 681 -35.26 20.66 -8.17
CA ARG A 681 -35.65 20.05 -6.88
C ARG A 681 -34.57 20.10 -5.80
N LEU A 682 -33.61 21.00 -5.92
CA LEU A 682 -32.55 21.13 -4.92
C LEU A 682 -33.13 21.33 -3.51
N THR A 683 -32.85 20.39 -2.62
CA THR A 683 -33.17 20.45 -1.19
C THR A 683 -31.98 19.97 -0.34
N ASN A 684 -32.12 20.05 0.98
CA ASN A 684 -31.17 19.44 1.91
C ASN A 684 -31.04 17.91 1.75
N TYR A 685 -32.05 17.21 1.22
CA TYR A 685 -31.93 15.76 0.96
C TYR A 685 -31.05 15.42 -0.25
N CYS A 686 -30.84 16.37 -1.16
CA CYS A 686 -30.03 16.18 -2.37
C CYS A 686 -28.52 16.31 -2.08
N ILE A 687 -28.14 16.75 -0.87
CA ILE A 687 -26.75 17.05 -0.50
C ILE A 687 -26.26 16.14 0.62
N PHE A 688 -25.12 15.51 0.35
CA PHE A 688 -24.36 14.76 1.34
C PHE A 688 -23.11 15.55 1.73
N MET A 689 -22.81 15.58 3.02
CA MET A 689 -21.69 16.34 3.60
C MET A 689 -20.80 15.42 4.42
N SER A 690 -19.50 15.57 4.23
CA SER A 690 -18.44 14.99 5.06
C SER A 690 -17.51 16.05 5.61
N GLU A 691 -16.51 15.66 6.41
CA GLU A 691 -15.46 16.59 6.85
C GLU A 691 -14.66 17.16 5.66
N LYS A 692 -14.55 16.39 4.56
CA LYS A 692 -13.70 16.75 3.42
C LYS A 692 -14.44 17.43 2.27
N ARG A 693 -15.73 17.16 2.03
CA ARG A 693 -16.48 17.76 0.90
C ARG A 693 -17.99 17.61 1.01
N CYS A 694 -18.71 18.35 0.18
CA CYS A 694 -20.13 18.21 -0.12
C CYS A 694 -20.34 17.60 -1.52
N LEU A 695 -21.38 16.79 -1.64
CA LEU A 695 -21.72 16.04 -2.84
C LEU A 695 -23.20 16.18 -3.16
N LEU A 696 -23.48 16.50 -4.42
CA LEU A 696 -24.80 16.53 -5.02
C LEU A 696 -25.14 15.15 -5.58
N ILE A 697 -26.28 14.57 -5.18
CA ILE A 697 -26.63 13.17 -5.51
C ILE A 697 -27.84 13.03 -6.44
N ASP A 698 -28.83 13.91 -6.31
CA ASP A 698 -30.14 13.73 -6.91
C ASP A 698 -30.31 14.43 -8.27
N LEU A 699 -29.52 13.99 -9.26
CA LEU A 699 -29.58 14.56 -10.62
C LEU A 699 -30.68 13.96 -11.50
N ALA A 700 -31.19 12.76 -11.18
CA ALA A 700 -32.18 12.07 -12.00
C ALA A 700 -33.58 12.68 -11.91
N VAL A 701 -33.85 13.49 -10.88
CA VAL A 701 -35.15 14.16 -10.68
C VAL A 701 -35.18 15.55 -11.31
N ALA A 702 -34.05 16.02 -11.85
CA ALA A 702 -33.93 17.28 -12.59
C ALA A 702 -34.77 17.35 -13.87
N SER A 703 -35.11 16.20 -14.43
CA SER A 703 -35.77 16.05 -15.73
C SER A 703 -37.24 15.61 -15.65
N ILE A 704 -37.74 15.27 -14.46
CA ILE A 704 -39.11 14.78 -14.29
C ILE A 704 -40.02 15.96 -13.92
N SER A 705 -40.82 16.42 -14.88
CA SER A 705 -41.95 17.32 -14.59
C SER A 705 -43.06 16.51 -13.93
N LEU A 706 -43.03 16.38 -12.60
CA LEU A 706 -44.22 15.93 -11.89
C LEU A 706 -45.07 17.17 -11.61
N ASP A 707 -46.25 17.19 -12.20
CA ASP A 707 -47.35 18.11 -11.87
C ASP A 707 -47.91 17.90 -10.46
N ASN A 708 -47.41 16.89 -9.73
CA ASN A 708 -47.82 16.60 -8.36
C ASN A 708 -46.78 17.10 -7.37
N HIS A 709 -47.12 18.18 -6.68
CA HIS A 709 -46.47 18.64 -5.45
C HIS A 709 -46.52 17.51 -4.40
N GLY A 710 -45.46 16.72 -4.31
CA GLY A 710 -45.27 15.74 -3.24
C GLY A 710 -45.39 16.41 -1.87
N ASN A 711 -46.27 15.85 -1.04
CA ASN A 711 -46.84 16.35 0.23
C ASN A 711 -45.85 16.54 1.41
N GLY A 712 -44.58 16.88 1.18
CA GLY A 712 -43.55 16.86 2.24
C GLY A 712 -42.81 18.17 2.56
N GLY A 713 -42.94 19.24 1.76
CA GLY A 713 -42.12 20.45 1.91
C GLY A 713 -42.94 21.74 2.06
N SER A 714 -42.40 22.73 2.78
CA SER A 714 -43.02 24.06 2.86
C SER A 714 -43.15 24.66 1.46
N LYS A 715 -44.37 25.11 1.08
CA LYS A 715 -44.68 25.84 -0.18
C LYS A 715 -43.69 27.00 -0.44
N LEU A 716 -43.06 27.52 0.62
CA LEU A 716 -42.10 28.62 0.57
C LEU A 716 -40.73 28.25 -0.04
N ARG A 717 -40.40 26.96 -0.16
CA ARG A 717 -39.19 26.47 -0.84
C ARG A 717 -39.26 26.62 -2.35
N THR A 718 -40.46 26.56 -2.92
CA THR A 718 -40.71 26.80 -4.35
C THR A 718 -40.44 28.28 -4.68
N PRO A 719 -39.76 28.60 -5.79
CA PRO A 719 -39.61 29.99 -6.23
C PRO A 719 -40.95 30.69 -6.49
N PRO A 720 -41.09 32.00 -6.23
CA PRO A 720 -42.36 32.71 -6.42
C PRO A 720 -42.94 32.62 -7.83
N GLU A 721 -42.11 32.70 -8.87
CA GLU A 721 -42.50 32.61 -10.27
C GLU A 721 -43.13 31.26 -10.65
N GLU A 722 -42.63 30.16 -10.06
CA GLU A 722 -43.23 28.83 -10.23
C GLU A 722 -44.57 28.72 -9.49
N ARG A 723 -44.65 29.29 -8.27
CA ARG A 723 -45.92 29.32 -7.52
C ARG A 723 -47.02 30.11 -8.22
N ARG A 724 -46.63 31.14 -8.99
CA ARG A 724 -47.53 31.94 -9.82
C ARG A 724 -47.88 31.28 -11.14
N LYS A 725 -47.20 30.18 -11.51
CA LYS A 725 -47.33 29.51 -12.81
C LYS A 725 -47.05 30.47 -13.98
N GLU A 726 -45.99 31.27 -13.88
CA GLU A 726 -45.57 32.14 -14.98
C GLU A 726 -45.15 31.29 -16.20
N GLU A 727 -45.52 31.71 -17.42
CA GLU A 727 -45.27 30.91 -18.63
C GLU A 727 -43.79 30.79 -19.00
N ASN A 728 -42.97 31.79 -18.66
CA ASN A 728 -41.55 31.86 -18.99
C ASN A 728 -40.69 31.92 -17.72
N ILE A 729 -40.46 30.76 -17.10
CA ILE A 729 -39.64 30.65 -15.89
C ILE A 729 -38.16 30.57 -16.27
N ASP A 730 -37.34 31.45 -15.69
CA ASP A 730 -35.88 31.33 -15.74
C ASP A 730 -35.44 30.23 -14.76
N GLU A 731 -35.40 29.00 -15.26
CA GLU A 731 -35.05 27.79 -14.50
C GLU A 731 -33.69 27.87 -13.82
N LYS A 732 -32.71 28.57 -14.43
CA LYS A 732 -31.37 28.75 -13.82
C LYS A 732 -31.49 29.66 -12.60
N ARG A 733 -32.31 30.71 -12.66
CA ARG A 733 -32.59 31.59 -11.49
C ARG A 733 -33.49 30.93 -10.46
N ALA A 734 -34.34 30.01 -10.87
CA ALA A 734 -35.15 29.19 -9.98
C ALA A 734 -34.26 28.27 -9.11
N ASP A 735 -33.22 27.66 -9.69
CA ASP A 735 -32.21 26.91 -8.93
C ASP A 735 -31.43 27.79 -7.94
N VAL A 736 -31.09 29.03 -8.32
CA VAL A 736 -30.42 29.97 -7.41
C VAL A 736 -31.29 30.28 -6.19
N TYR A 737 -32.61 30.38 -6.35
CA TYR A 737 -33.53 30.55 -5.22
C TYR A 737 -33.49 29.35 -4.29
N ARG A 738 -33.59 28.13 -4.82
CA ARG A 738 -33.50 26.88 -4.04
C ARG A 738 -32.15 26.77 -3.31
N PHE A 739 -31.06 27.16 -3.97
CA PHE A 739 -29.74 27.26 -3.33
C PHE A 739 -29.75 28.27 -2.17
N GLY A 740 -30.41 29.42 -2.35
CA GLY A 740 -30.59 30.42 -1.29
C GLY A 740 -31.30 29.88 -0.05
N VAL A 741 -32.31 29.02 -0.23
CA VAL A 741 -33.04 28.34 0.85
C VAL A 741 -32.07 27.46 1.62
N LEU A 742 -31.38 26.55 0.92
CA LEU A 742 -30.40 25.64 1.50
C LEU A 742 -29.24 26.39 2.19
N PHE A 743 -28.82 27.51 1.61
CA PHE A 743 -27.78 28.35 2.20
C PHE A 743 -28.25 28.98 3.51
N CYS A 744 -29.53 29.34 3.62
CA CYS A 744 -30.10 29.76 4.90
C CYS A 744 -30.09 28.61 5.92
N GLU A 745 -30.49 27.40 5.53
CA GLU A 745 -30.47 26.23 6.41
C GLU A 745 -29.06 25.99 7.00
N LEU A 746 -28.04 26.05 6.14
CA LEU A 746 -26.62 25.98 6.52
C LEU A 746 -26.20 27.09 7.50
N ILE A 747 -26.63 28.33 7.25
CA ILE A 747 -26.28 29.50 8.07
C ILE A 747 -26.90 29.40 9.47
N PHE A 748 -28.16 29.00 9.56
CA PHE A 748 -28.86 28.83 10.84
C PHE A 748 -28.51 27.51 11.53
N GLY A 749 -28.04 26.52 10.78
CA GLY A 749 -27.80 25.16 11.27
C GLY A 749 -29.12 24.47 11.65
N LYS A 750 -30.19 24.76 10.91
CA LYS A 750 -31.54 24.22 11.14
C LYS A 750 -32.25 24.04 9.81
N VAL A 751 -33.10 23.02 9.70
CA VAL A 751 -33.94 22.79 8.53
C VAL A 751 -34.91 23.97 8.34
N PHE A 752 -35.25 24.31 7.10
CA PHE A 752 -35.96 25.54 6.75
C PHE A 752 -37.38 25.60 7.33
N GLU A 753 -38.07 24.46 7.32
CA GLU A 753 -39.41 24.26 7.90
C GLU A 753 -39.45 24.56 9.41
N ASP A 754 -38.29 24.41 10.06
CA ASP A 754 -38.10 24.51 11.49
C ASP A 754 -37.75 25.94 11.94
N LEU A 755 -37.60 26.86 10.99
CA LEU A 755 -37.39 28.29 11.22
C LEU A 755 -38.73 29.01 11.33
N LYS A 756 -38.77 30.11 12.10
CA LYS A 756 -39.92 31.02 12.03
C LYS A 756 -39.88 31.79 10.71
N LEU A 757 -40.79 31.47 9.79
CA LEU A 757 -40.89 32.04 8.45
C LEU A 757 -42.05 33.06 8.39
N PRO A 758 -41.84 34.33 8.80
CA PRO A 758 -42.87 35.34 8.65
C PRO A 758 -43.17 35.57 7.17
N ILE A 759 -44.45 35.60 6.84
CA ILE A 759 -44.94 35.75 5.47
C ILE A 759 -45.34 37.20 5.24
N GLU A 760 -44.88 37.76 4.14
CA GLU A 760 -45.36 39.03 3.58
C GLU A 760 -45.87 38.80 2.14
N LYS A 761 -46.45 39.84 1.55
CA LYS A 761 -46.85 39.83 0.14
C LYS A 761 -45.88 40.68 -0.66
N ASP A 762 -45.35 40.12 -1.75
CA ASP A 762 -44.57 40.88 -2.71
C ASP A 762 -45.45 41.79 -3.60
N GLU A 763 -44.82 42.52 -4.52
CA GLU A 763 -45.49 43.43 -5.46
C GLU A 763 -46.58 42.73 -6.30
N LYS A 764 -46.42 41.43 -6.59
CA LYS A 764 -47.41 40.61 -7.31
C LYS A 764 -48.39 39.89 -6.36
N ARG A 765 -48.49 40.34 -5.10
CA ARG A 765 -49.36 39.79 -4.05
C ARG A 765 -49.12 38.30 -3.73
N THR A 766 -47.96 37.77 -4.10
CA THR A 766 -47.58 36.39 -3.79
C THR A 766 -47.00 36.33 -2.39
N GLU A 767 -47.35 35.30 -1.63
CA GLU A 767 -46.76 35.04 -0.32
C GLU A 767 -45.27 34.75 -0.48
N VAL A 768 -44.44 35.58 0.16
CA VAL A 768 -42.98 35.47 0.23
C VAL A 768 -42.54 35.62 1.68
N ILE A 769 -41.29 35.28 1.97
CA ILE A 769 -40.76 35.38 3.33
C ILE A 769 -40.23 36.78 3.58
N ASP A 770 -40.66 37.44 4.66
CA ASP A 770 -39.97 38.63 5.16
C ASP A 770 -38.65 38.19 5.80
N PHE A 771 -37.58 38.21 4.99
CA PHE A 771 -36.26 37.80 5.45
C PHE A 771 -35.69 38.71 6.56
N ASN A 772 -36.13 39.98 6.65
CA ASN A 772 -35.69 40.86 7.73
C ASN A 772 -36.34 40.46 9.06
N GLN A 773 -37.64 40.15 9.05
CA GLN A 773 -38.35 39.67 10.22
C GLN A 773 -37.94 38.23 10.57
N MET A 774 -37.69 37.37 9.58
CA MET A 774 -37.14 36.02 9.77
C MET A 774 -35.82 36.08 10.54
N ARG A 775 -34.91 36.99 10.15
CA ARG A 775 -33.65 37.22 10.87
C ARG A 775 -33.86 37.68 12.31
N ARG A 776 -34.85 38.53 12.57
CA ARG A 776 -35.17 39.05 13.92
C ARG A 776 -35.75 37.94 14.81
N GLN A 777 -36.72 37.18 14.29
CA GLN A 777 -37.40 36.11 15.03
C GLN A 777 -36.48 34.92 15.30
N ASN A 778 -35.52 34.65 14.41
CA ASN A 778 -34.53 33.58 14.56
C ASN A 778 -33.16 34.09 15.03
N ARG A 779 -33.08 35.30 15.64
CA ARG A 779 -31.81 35.94 16.02
C ARG A 779 -30.96 35.10 16.97
N LYS A 780 -31.58 34.27 17.83
CA LYS A 780 -30.86 33.38 18.76
C LYS A 780 -30.07 32.29 18.02
N LEU A 781 -30.50 31.89 16.83
CA LEU A 781 -29.84 30.88 15.99
C LEU A 781 -28.74 31.50 15.11
N LEU A 782 -28.89 32.78 14.73
CA LEU A 782 -27.92 33.47 13.87
C LEU A 782 -26.72 34.02 14.67
N LYS A 783 -25.58 33.30 14.60
CA LYS A 783 -24.30 33.76 15.15
C LYS A 783 -23.88 35.12 14.57
N SER A 784 -23.33 36.00 15.42
CA SER A 784 -22.97 37.38 15.05
C SER A 784 -22.04 37.47 13.84
N ASN A 785 -21.12 36.50 13.72
CA ASN A 785 -20.14 36.39 12.63
C ASN A 785 -20.70 35.87 11.29
N ARG A 786 -22.00 35.54 11.20
CA ARG A 786 -22.67 35.05 9.98
C ARG A 786 -23.62 36.06 9.33
N LYS A 787 -23.80 37.25 9.91
CA LYS A 787 -24.72 38.27 9.39
C LYS A 787 -24.43 38.67 7.93
N LYS A 788 -23.15 38.71 7.54
CA LYS A 788 -22.75 39.01 6.15
C LYS A 788 -23.16 37.89 5.20
N LEU A 789 -22.93 36.63 5.57
CA LEU A 789 -23.35 35.46 4.78
C LEU A 789 -24.86 35.45 4.61
N TYR A 790 -25.61 35.71 5.68
CA TYR A 790 -27.07 35.79 5.61
C TYR A 790 -27.55 36.88 4.65
N LYS A 791 -26.96 38.08 4.72
CA LYS A 791 -27.25 39.17 3.78
C LYS A 791 -26.96 38.81 2.32
N PHE A 792 -26.05 37.85 2.08
CA PHE A 792 -25.78 37.37 0.74
C PHE A 792 -26.77 36.28 0.32
N ALA A 793 -27.09 35.33 1.20
CA ALA A 793 -28.09 34.29 0.95
C ALA A 793 -29.46 34.87 0.56
N ILE A 794 -29.91 35.95 1.21
CA ILE A 794 -31.17 36.62 0.86
C ILE A 794 -31.16 37.25 -0.54
N ARG A 795 -29.99 37.55 -1.14
CA ARG A 795 -29.92 38.01 -2.54
C ARG A 795 -30.26 36.89 -3.51
N CYS A 796 -29.90 35.65 -3.17
CA CYS A 796 -30.32 34.46 -3.93
C CYS A 796 -31.84 34.24 -3.83
N LEU A 797 -32.47 34.71 -2.76
CA LEU A 797 -33.90 34.56 -2.47
C LEU A 797 -34.77 35.73 -2.95
N ASN A 798 -34.27 36.58 -3.86
CA ASN A 798 -35.05 37.71 -4.38
C ASN A 798 -36.35 37.22 -5.06
N SER A 799 -37.47 37.90 -4.82
CA SER A 799 -38.76 37.55 -5.41
C SER A 799 -38.79 37.74 -6.94
N CYS A 800 -37.94 38.62 -7.47
CA CYS A 800 -37.75 38.81 -8.90
C CYS A 800 -36.53 37.99 -9.40
N PRO A 801 -36.70 37.04 -10.33
CA PRO A 801 -35.63 36.16 -10.79
C PRO A 801 -34.39 36.88 -11.35
N ILE A 802 -34.59 37.98 -12.09
CA ILE A 802 -33.50 38.75 -12.72
C ILE A 802 -32.56 39.40 -11.69
N ASN A 803 -33.08 39.69 -10.49
CA ASN A 803 -32.33 40.33 -9.40
C ASN A 803 -31.53 39.33 -8.55
N ARG A 804 -31.71 38.03 -8.78
CA ARG A 804 -30.87 37.00 -8.16
C ARG A 804 -29.47 37.07 -8.78
N PRO A 805 -28.39 36.65 -8.10
CA PRO A 805 -27.09 36.43 -8.74
C PRO A 805 -27.13 35.19 -9.64
N THR A 806 -26.18 35.04 -10.56
CA THR A 806 -25.94 33.76 -11.24
C THR A 806 -25.09 32.88 -10.32
N LEU A 807 -25.07 31.57 -10.53
CA LEU A 807 -24.19 30.69 -9.73
C LEU A 807 -22.71 31.04 -9.89
N LYS A 808 -22.27 31.44 -11.09
CA LYS A 808 -20.95 32.03 -11.32
C LYS A 808 -20.67 33.22 -10.38
N ASN A 809 -21.59 34.18 -10.29
CA ASN A 809 -21.45 35.32 -9.38
C ASN A 809 -21.44 34.89 -7.90
N VAL A 810 -22.17 33.81 -7.56
CA VAL A 810 -22.15 33.23 -6.20
C VAL A 810 -20.77 32.67 -5.88
N ILE A 811 -20.20 31.84 -6.76
CA ILE A 811 -18.86 31.24 -6.61
C ILE A 811 -17.82 32.34 -6.45
N GLU A 812 -17.76 33.29 -7.40
CA GLU A 812 -16.81 34.41 -7.36
C GLU A 812 -16.91 35.21 -6.07
N LYS A 813 -18.13 35.44 -5.55
CA LYS A 813 -18.31 36.17 -4.29
C LYS A 813 -17.84 35.37 -3.09
N LEU A 814 -18.08 34.06 -3.08
CA LEU A 814 -17.63 33.18 -2.01
C LEU A 814 -16.10 33.03 -2.01
N ASP A 815 -15.44 33.09 -3.17
CA ASP A 815 -13.98 33.01 -3.32
C ASP A 815 -13.24 34.30 -2.99
N ASN A 816 -13.74 35.45 -3.44
CA ASN A 816 -13.01 36.72 -3.40
C ASN A 816 -13.14 37.53 -2.09
N THR A 817 -13.76 37.00 -1.02
CA THR A 817 -14.01 37.81 0.18
C THR A 817 -13.50 37.22 1.49
N LYS A 818 -12.87 38.08 2.31
CA LYS A 818 -12.60 37.84 3.75
C LYS A 818 -13.93 37.85 4.51
N TRP A 819 -14.66 36.73 4.46
CA TRP A 819 -16.00 36.59 5.03
C TRP A 819 -16.08 36.77 6.54
#